data_AF-A0A6P8B7D8-F1
#
_entry.id   AF-A0A6P8B7D8-F1
#
_cell.length_a   1.000
_cell.length_b   1.000
_cell.length_c   1.000
_cell.angle_alpha   90.00
_cell.angle_beta   90.00
_cell.angle_gamma   90.00
#
_symmetry.space_group_name_H-M   'P 1'
#
loop_
_entity.id
_entity.type
_entity.pdbx_description
1 polymer ?
#
loop_
_entity_poly.entity_id
_entity_poly.type
_entity_poly.pdbx_seq_one_letter_code
_entity_poly.pdbx_strand_id
1 'polypeptide(L)'
;MDESARLQLLRRRSTRTGWESARRSTQSLTVPGDINEGGAYDIADYAITPIEAGLSSDAYLSRKRHSDDVTQRSSLIKLGIMVVFSGAVIWVLVVTVTGFQSSSQARLAKRFVNCDAAVLAAFLPQNAAIENVTAVQEGGTFGEGKANRWVSADPTDLPALCAVIVKVTSSPSTSYRFGMFLPSSPPSSSSSSPFSSAEDSGPWNGRLLTTGNGGFGGGIGWLFMAEGARRRFAVIATDTGHNSSSTDVAWALNEPEKRTDWGWRALHGSVEIGRNLTRGFYGEEVKYSYYSGCSTGGRQGLRELQMDPEAFDGVLVGAPAWYTTHLNTYAAKTGQFINQPGTPGYIPVEMFPVIGEDVVRQCDADDGVEDGIVSLPDQCVPDLQGIRCDNPTANQSACVNEAQLEMVNNIYEDWRCEEDSQDCPSAHPGVDPTLLYTALSPGSEGQWAELYNRTEPTAYGLGYVRYFVYGNESWDWTKFDDEQLVRDAMRLDTSGAEAVEYDISRFQDRGGKLIMYHGDSDGIVPVRGSNLYYDRTLEVMGEERLDGFFRYFRIPGMHHCLGTSMDAPWNIGAWAQSTAFGTNGSASVPGFEDAEHDVLLALVEWVEKGRRVDRLVATTWNTWNNVSTGVMRQRPLCPWPARAVWDGVGDVDIAESWGCRVED
;
A
#
# COMPACT_ATOMS: atom_id res chain seq x y z
N MET A 1 11.08 13.17 43.09
CA MET A 1 9.69 13.16 42.58
C MET A 1 9.26 11.70 42.51
N ASP A 2 8.09 11.41 43.04
CA ASP A 2 7.64 10.08 43.48
C ASP A 2 7.36 9.12 42.29
N GLU A 3 7.88 7.90 42.40
CA GLU A 3 7.80 6.75 41.48
C GLU A 3 6.34 6.33 41.20
N SER A 4 5.43 6.66 42.13
CA SER A 4 3.98 6.54 41.99
C SER A 4 3.38 7.41 40.87
N ALA A 5 3.95 8.60 40.60
CA ALA A 5 3.45 9.49 39.56
C ALA A 5 3.86 9.04 38.15
N ARG A 6 4.99 8.34 38.01
CA ARG A 6 5.48 7.78 36.74
C ARG A 6 4.65 6.58 36.28
N LEU A 7 4.19 5.75 37.23
CA LEU A 7 3.25 4.65 36.96
C LEU A 7 1.83 5.11 36.63
N GLN A 8 1.38 6.27 37.16
CA GLN A 8 0.07 6.84 36.82
C GLN A 8 0.03 7.48 35.42
N LEU A 9 1.15 8.02 34.93
CA LEU A 9 1.25 8.51 33.55
C LEU A 9 1.27 7.35 32.53
N LEU A 10 1.91 6.22 32.87
CA LEU A 10 1.93 5.03 32.01
C LEU A 10 0.58 4.32 31.94
N ARG A 11 -0.21 4.28 33.03
CA ARG A 11 -1.58 3.71 33.00
C ARG A 11 -2.59 4.50 32.17
N ARG A 12 -2.32 5.78 31.86
CA ARG A 12 -3.17 6.56 30.93
C ARG A 12 -2.86 6.29 29.46
N ARG A 13 -1.75 5.60 29.14
CA ARG A 13 -1.38 5.25 27.76
C ARG A 13 -1.86 3.87 27.29
N SER A 14 -2.48 3.04 28.15
CA SER A 14 -2.88 1.68 27.76
C SER A 14 -4.28 1.21 28.22
N THR A 15 -5.27 2.09 28.36
CA THR A 15 -6.63 1.61 28.68
C THR A 15 -7.69 2.08 27.68
N ARG A 16 -8.16 1.08 26.92
CA ARG A 16 -9.43 1.01 26.22
C ARG A 16 -10.60 1.11 27.21
N THR A 17 -10.84 2.27 27.83
CA THR A 17 -12.01 2.51 28.71
C THR A 17 -12.60 3.93 28.60
N GLY A 18 -12.63 4.50 27.39
CA GLY A 18 -13.28 5.79 27.12
C GLY A 18 -14.78 5.75 26.79
N TRP A 19 -15.36 4.57 26.51
CA TRP A 19 -16.64 4.49 25.78
C TRP A 19 -17.88 4.09 26.59
N GLU A 20 -17.81 3.99 27.93
CA GLU A 20 -19.00 3.74 28.78
C GLU A 20 -19.48 4.94 29.62
N SER A 21 -18.80 6.09 29.57
CA SER A 21 -19.20 7.29 30.33
C SER A 21 -20.22 8.18 29.59
N ALA A 22 -20.38 8.05 28.27
CA ALA A 22 -21.25 8.92 27.46
C ALA A 22 -22.74 8.50 27.41
N ARG A 23 -23.22 7.68 28.35
CA ARG A 23 -24.64 7.24 28.41
C ARG A 23 -25.48 7.87 29.52
N ARG A 24 -24.99 8.85 30.27
CA ARG A 24 -25.80 9.58 31.27
C ARG A 24 -25.47 11.06 31.38
N SER A 25 -26.01 11.87 30.47
CA SER A 25 -26.39 13.26 30.76
C SER A 25 -27.28 13.84 29.66
N THR A 26 -28.50 13.31 29.54
CA THR A 26 -29.60 14.11 28.97
C THR A 26 -30.00 15.18 30.00
N GLN A 27 -29.38 16.35 29.90
CA GLN A 27 -29.95 17.56 30.47
C GLN A 27 -30.13 18.60 29.36
N SER A 28 -31.40 18.92 29.11
CA SER A 28 -31.84 20.02 28.28
C SER A 28 -31.21 21.32 28.77
N LEU A 29 -30.57 22.07 27.87
CA LEU A 29 -30.28 23.47 28.09
C LEU A 29 -30.93 24.29 26.98
N THR A 30 -31.94 25.02 27.44
CA THR A 30 -32.74 26.05 26.78
C THR A 30 -31.87 27.20 26.26
N VAL A 31 -32.22 27.68 25.06
CA VAL A 31 -31.76 28.95 24.47
C VAL A 31 -32.43 30.13 25.18
N PRO A 32 -31.67 31.19 25.48
CA PRO A 32 -32.06 32.56 25.16
C PRO A 32 -30.89 33.26 24.43
N GLY A 33 -31.05 34.06 23.38
CA GLY A 33 -32.03 35.12 23.20
C GLY A 33 -31.39 36.48 23.51
N ASP A 34 -31.01 37.20 22.44
CA ASP A 34 -30.89 38.65 22.28
C ASP A 34 -29.51 39.34 22.09
N ILE A 35 -29.26 39.67 20.80
CA ILE A 35 -28.82 40.94 20.18
C ILE A 35 -28.15 42.04 21.02
N ASN A 36 -26.98 42.50 20.55
CA ASN A 36 -26.70 43.92 20.35
C ASN A 36 -25.64 44.20 19.27
N GLU A 37 -25.90 45.25 18.52
CA GLU A 37 -25.26 45.71 17.28
C GLU A 37 -23.92 46.45 17.50
N GLY A 38 -23.08 46.44 16.44
CA GLY A 38 -22.38 47.65 16.00
C GLY A 38 -20.84 47.65 16.11
N GLY A 39 -20.16 47.67 14.95
CA GLY A 39 -18.75 48.08 14.86
C GLY A 39 -18.01 47.51 13.65
N ALA A 40 -18.13 48.17 12.51
CA ALA A 40 -17.48 47.84 11.25
C ALA A 40 -15.95 48.01 11.29
N TYR A 41 -15.21 47.08 10.68
CA TYR A 41 -13.94 47.35 9.97
C TYR A 41 -13.80 46.45 8.74
N ASP A 42 -13.19 47.07 7.74
CA ASP A 42 -13.17 46.83 6.29
C ASP A 42 -12.24 45.67 5.88
N ILE A 43 -12.73 44.73 5.06
CA ILE A 43 -11.89 43.76 4.34
C ILE A 43 -12.31 43.80 2.87
N ALA A 44 -11.51 44.49 2.06
CA ALA A 44 -11.63 44.51 0.63
C ALA A 44 -10.99 43.24 0.02
N ASP A 45 -11.84 42.51 -0.73
CA ASP A 45 -11.60 41.80 -1.98
C ASP A 45 -10.36 40.89 -2.13
N TYR A 46 -10.61 39.58 -2.16
CA TYR A 46 -10.36 38.74 -3.34
C TYR A 46 -11.39 37.60 -3.38
N ALA A 47 -12.44 37.79 -4.18
CA ALA A 47 -13.42 36.76 -4.52
C ALA A 47 -12.89 35.85 -5.63
N ILE A 48 -12.87 34.54 -5.38
CA ILE A 48 -12.84 33.52 -6.43
C ILE A 48 -14.29 33.18 -6.75
N THR A 49 -14.75 33.55 -7.95
CA THR A 49 -16.04 33.15 -8.51
C THR A 49 -16.07 31.65 -8.81
N PRO A 50 -17.10 30.90 -8.38
CA PRO A 50 -17.39 29.56 -8.88
C PRO A 50 -18.27 29.65 -10.15
N ILE A 51 -17.95 28.85 -11.17
CA ILE A 51 -18.86 28.60 -12.29
C ILE A 51 -19.58 27.29 -12.01
N GLU A 52 -20.82 27.37 -11.54
CA GLU A 52 -21.83 26.32 -11.66
C GLU A 52 -22.63 26.50 -12.95
N ALA A 53 -22.82 25.38 -13.65
CA ALA A 53 -24.05 25.00 -14.32
C ALA A 53 -23.98 23.47 -14.43
N GLY A 54 -24.66 22.65 -13.65
CA GLY A 54 -26.01 22.78 -13.10
C GLY A 54 -26.94 21.93 -13.96
N LEU A 55 -27.27 20.71 -13.51
CA LEU A 55 -28.57 20.08 -13.70
C LEU A 55 -28.79 19.04 -12.59
N SER A 56 -30.00 19.10 -12.03
CA SER A 56 -30.40 18.79 -10.66
C SER A 56 -30.57 17.32 -10.31
N SER A 57 -30.35 17.03 -9.03
CA SER A 57 -30.89 15.90 -8.28
C SER A 57 -32.42 15.92 -8.18
N ASP A 58 -32.99 14.71 -8.10
CA ASP A 58 -34.25 14.31 -7.44
C ASP A 58 -35.28 13.65 -8.35
N ALA A 59 -35.14 12.32 -8.50
CA ALA A 59 -36.22 11.34 -8.33
C ALA A 59 -35.75 9.95 -8.77
N TYR A 60 -35.24 9.12 -7.86
CA TYR A 60 -35.83 7.80 -7.54
C TYR A 60 -34.97 7.05 -6.50
N LEU A 61 -35.28 7.27 -5.23
CA LEU A 61 -35.09 6.25 -4.21
C LEU A 61 -36.21 5.22 -4.36
N SER A 62 -35.84 3.95 -4.60
CA SER A 62 -36.47 2.76 -4.05
C SER A 62 -36.21 1.54 -4.93
N ARG A 63 -35.25 0.69 -4.54
CA ARG A 63 -35.59 -0.72 -4.32
C ARG A 63 -34.57 -1.43 -3.43
N LYS A 64 -35.08 -1.75 -2.24
CA LYS A 64 -34.51 -2.61 -1.21
C LYS A 64 -34.43 -4.06 -1.71
N ARG A 65 -33.39 -4.78 -1.28
CA ARG A 65 -33.14 -6.22 -1.49
C ARG A 65 -34.33 -7.10 -1.11
N HIS A 66 -34.55 -8.17 -1.87
CA HIS A 66 -34.88 -9.49 -1.32
C HIS A 66 -34.23 -10.57 -2.21
N SER A 67 -33.46 -11.45 -1.56
CA SER A 67 -33.03 -12.72 -2.15
C SER A 67 -34.21 -13.69 -2.15
N ASP A 68 -34.35 -14.44 -3.22
CA ASP A 68 -34.30 -15.91 -3.23
C ASP A 68 -34.99 -16.46 -4.48
N ASP A 69 -34.33 -17.48 -5.00
CA ASP A 69 -34.87 -18.61 -5.76
C ASP A 69 -34.76 -18.62 -7.29
N VAL A 70 -34.27 -19.78 -7.70
CA VAL A 70 -33.88 -20.22 -9.03
C VAL A 70 -35.13 -20.47 -9.88
N THR A 71 -35.19 -19.94 -11.10
CA THR A 71 -35.56 -20.73 -12.29
C THR A 71 -35.45 -19.91 -13.59
N GLN A 72 -34.71 -20.50 -14.51
CA GLN A 72 -34.54 -20.15 -15.92
C GLN A 72 -35.91 -20.01 -16.63
N ARG A 73 -36.22 -18.86 -17.23
CA ARG A 73 -37.17 -18.76 -18.36
C ARG A 73 -36.98 -17.48 -19.16
N SER A 74 -36.59 -17.65 -20.42
CA SER A 74 -36.48 -16.62 -21.45
C SER A 74 -37.86 -16.02 -21.78
N SER A 75 -37.94 -14.69 -21.77
CA SER A 75 -39.14 -13.96 -22.19
C SER A 75 -38.87 -13.21 -23.49
N LEU A 76 -39.39 -13.73 -24.60
CA LEU A 76 -39.45 -13.08 -25.91
C LEU A 76 -40.55 -12.02 -25.90
N ILE A 77 -40.21 -10.76 -26.17
CA ILE A 77 -41.16 -9.67 -26.40
C ILE A 77 -41.76 -9.86 -27.81
N LYS A 78 -43.08 -10.05 -27.88
CA LYS A 78 -43.84 -10.07 -29.14
C LYS A 78 -44.51 -8.71 -29.36
N LEU A 79 -44.12 -7.98 -30.40
CA LEU A 79 -44.94 -6.91 -30.97
C LEU A 79 -45.76 -7.50 -32.13
N GLY A 80 -47.09 -7.47 -32.01
CA GLY A 80 -48.02 -7.80 -33.09
C GLY A 80 -48.75 -6.55 -33.56
N ILE A 81 -48.68 -6.22 -34.84
CA ILE A 81 -49.51 -5.21 -35.49
C ILE A 81 -50.71 -5.95 -36.11
N MET A 82 -51.93 -5.54 -35.70
CA MET A 82 -53.19 -6.10 -36.17
C MET A 82 -53.78 -5.18 -37.25
N VAL A 83 -54.02 -5.71 -38.46
CA VAL A 83 -54.87 -5.05 -39.46
C VAL A 83 -55.97 -6.01 -39.85
N VAL A 84 -57.23 -5.58 -39.67
CA VAL A 84 -58.44 -6.35 -39.91
C VAL A 84 -58.98 -6.03 -41.30
N PHE A 85 -59.13 -7.05 -42.15
CA PHE A 85 -60.15 -7.05 -43.20
C PHE A 85 -60.90 -8.39 -43.19
N SER A 86 -62.19 -8.25 -43.46
CA SER A 86 -63.29 -9.20 -43.44
C SER A 86 -63.07 -10.51 -44.21
N GLY A 87 -63.39 -11.63 -43.55
CA GLY A 87 -63.84 -12.88 -44.19
C GLY A 87 -62.74 -13.91 -44.46
N ALA A 88 -62.79 -15.03 -43.72
CA ALA A 88 -62.01 -16.26 -43.86
C ALA A 88 -60.51 -16.18 -43.46
N VAL A 89 -60.20 -16.69 -42.26
CA VAL A 89 -58.83 -16.97 -41.82
C VAL A 89 -58.37 -18.29 -42.45
N ILE A 90 -57.56 -18.21 -43.50
CA ILE A 90 -56.74 -19.31 -44.01
C ILE A 90 -55.36 -19.17 -43.36
N TRP A 91 -54.97 -20.14 -42.53
CA TRP A 91 -53.58 -20.26 -42.08
C TRP A 91 -52.73 -20.77 -43.24
N VAL A 92 -52.04 -19.87 -43.95
CA VAL A 92 -50.96 -20.26 -44.85
C VAL A 92 -49.70 -20.44 -44.02
N LEU A 93 -49.31 -21.70 -43.82
CA LEU A 93 -48.05 -22.08 -43.19
C LEU A 93 -46.94 -21.89 -44.22
N VAL A 94 -46.27 -20.74 -44.22
CA VAL A 94 -45.04 -20.54 -44.99
C VAL A 94 -43.93 -21.29 -44.26
N VAL A 95 -43.67 -22.52 -44.67
CA VAL A 95 -42.44 -23.24 -44.30
C VAL A 95 -41.32 -22.65 -45.16
N THR A 96 -40.59 -21.68 -44.61
CA THR A 96 -39.25 -21.38 -45.12
C THR A 96 -38.35 -22.55 -44.74
N VAL A 97 -38.05 -23.43 -45.70
CA VAL A 97 -36.95 -24.38 -45.58
C VAL A 97 -35.66 -23.57 -45.66
N THR A 98 -35.21 -23.02 -44.53
CA THR A 98 -33.82 -22.63 -44.38
C THR A 98 -33.05 -23.92 -44.14
N GLY A 99 -32.33 -24.37 -45.18
CA GLY A 99 -31.50 -25.56 -45.12
C GLY A 99 -30.56 -25.50 -43.91
N PHE A 100 -30.51 -26.60 -43.18
CA PHE A 100 -29.49 -26.87 -42.18
C PHE A 100 -28.11 -26.84 -42.85
N GLN A 101 -27.46 -25.68 -42.85
CA GLN A 101 -26.01 -25.64 -42.92
C GLN A 101 -25.48 -26.02 -41.54
N SER A 102 -25.03 -27.27 -41.48
CA SER A 102 -24.06 -27.80 -40.53
C SER A 102 -23.25 -26.69 -39.85
N SER A 103 -23.35 -26.67 -38.53
CA SER A 103 -22.58 -25.89 -37.57
C SER A 103 -21.05 -26.06 -37.70
N SER A 104 -20.46 -25.43 -38.72
CA SER A 104 -19.00 -25.41 -38.92
C SER A 104 -18.38 -24.01 -38.92
N GLN A 105 -19.09 -22.97 -38.46
CA GLN A 105 -18.55 -21.61 -38.34
C GLN A 105 -18.89 -20.87 -37.03
N ALA A 106 -19.29 -21.58 -35.97
CA ALA A 106 -19.30 -21.05 -34.59
C ALA A 106 -18.00 -21.35 -33.83
N ARG A 107 -16.90 -21.58 -34.56
CA ARG A 107 -15.53 -21.46 -34.06
C ARG A 107 -14.86 -20.28 -34.76
N LEU A 108 -15.33 -19.07 -34.51
CA LEU A 108 -14.36 -17.99 -34.36
C LEU A 108 -13.59 -18.35 -33.10
N ALA A 109 -12.48 -19.07 -33.26
CA ALA A 109 -11.44 -19.07 -32.25
C ALA A 109 -11.23 -17.59 -31.90
N LYS A 110 -11.42 -17.22 -30.62
CA LYS A 110 -10.97 -15.92 -30.10
C LYS A 110 -9.57 -15.74 -30.64
N ARG A 111 -9.42 -14.92 -31.68
CA ARG A 111 -8.11 -14.49 -32.14
C ARG A 111 -7.65 -13.61 -31.00
N PHE A 112 -6.86 -14.16 -30.08
CA PHE A 112 -6.01 -13.33 -29.24
C PHE A 112 -5.42 -12.29 -30.16
N VAL A 113 -5.56 -11.02 -29.79
CA VAL A 113 -4.84 -9.97 -30.50
C VAL A 113 -3.38 -10.41 -30.48
N ASN A 114 -2.83 -10.75 -31.65
CA ASN A 114 -1.38 -10.91 -31.79
C ASN A 114 -0.78 -9.64 -31.20
N CYS A 115 0.32 -9.74 -30.47
CA CYS A 115 1.08 -8.62 -29.95
C CYS A 115 1.43 -7.59 -31.05
N ASP A 116 0.46 -6.78 -31.42
CA ASP A 116 0.42 -5.97 -32.62
C ASP A 116 0.06 -4.55 -32.18
N ALA A 117 1.01 -3.66 -32.39
CA ALA A 117 0.91 -2.28 -31.97
C ALA A 117 -0.25 -1.53 -32.64
N ALA A 118 -0.59 -1.85 -33.91
CA ALA A 118 -1.65 -1.15 -34.61
C ALA A 118 -3.04 -1.52 -34.06
N VAL A 119 -3.23 -2.78 -33.66
CA VAL A 119 -4.47 -3.22 -33.00
C VAL A 119 -4.60 -2.60 -31.62
N LEU A 120 -3.53 -2.64 -30.80
CA LEU A 120 -3.56 -2.07 -29.45
C LEU A 120 -3.76 -0.55 -29.46
N ALA A 121 -3.18 0.16 -30.42
CA ALA A 121 -3.34 1.60 -30.55
C ALA A 121 -4.80 2.04 -30.79
N ALA A 122 -5.67 1.16 -31.32
CA ALA A 122 -7.08 1.48 -31.53
C ALA A 122 -7.88 1.64 -30.23
N PHE A 123 -7.34 1.17 -29.09
CA PHE A 123 -7.97 1.26 -27.77
C PHE A 123 -7.40 2.39 -26.91
N LEU A 124 -6.46 3.17 -27.44
CA LEU A 124 -5.85 4.29 -26.73
C LEU A 124 -6.66 5.59 -26.91
N PRO A 125 -6.72 6.45 -25.87
CA PRO A 125 -7.21 7.82 -26.04
C PRO A 125 -6.24 8.65 -26.90
N GLN A 126 -6.71 9.82 -27.36
CA GLN A 126 -5.94 10.68 -28.27
C GLN A 126 -4.59 11.18 -27.70
N ASN A 127 -4.47 11.28 -26.38
CA ASN A 127 -3.26 11.72 -25.70
C ASN A 127 -2.29 10.55 -25.36
N ALA A 128 -2.58 9.32 -25.79
CA ALA A 128 -1.74 8.16 -25.55
C ALA A 128 -1.28 7.50 -26.86
N ALA A 129 -0.08 6.92 -26.84
CA ALA A 129 0.47 6.18 -27.97
C ALA A 129 1.22 4.94 -27.51
N ILE A 130 1.15 3.88 -28.33
CA ILE A 130 1.98 2.69 -28.16
C ILE A 130 3.44 3.07 -28.46
N GLU A 131 4.31 2.91 -27.48
CA GLU A 131 5.75 3.12 -27.63
C GLU A 131 6.45 1.82 -28.02
N ASN A 132 6.08 0.70 -27.41
CA ASN A 132 6.67 -0.62 -27.68
C ASN A 132 5.65 -1.75 -27.48
N VAL A 133 5.74 -2.81 -28.29
CA VAL A 133 5.00 -4.06 -28.12
C VAL A 133 5.93 -5.22 -28.46
N THR A 134 6.10 -6.14 -27.52
CA THR A 134 6.98 -7.29 -27.66
C THR A 134 6.27 -8.55 -27.21
N ALA A 135 6.25 -9.57 -28.07
CA ALA A 135 5.86 -10.91 -27.67
C ALA A 135 7.01 -11.57 -26.89
N VAL A 136 6.73 -11.97 -25.65
CA VAL A 136 7.66 -12.71 -24.78
C VAL A 136 7.26 -14.18 -24.83
N GLN A 137 8.23 -15.04 -25.13
CA GLN A 137 8.02 -16.50 -25.10
C GLN A 137 8.10 -17.03 -23.67
N GLU A 138 7.51 -18.19 -23.42
CA GLU A 138 7.64 -18.89 -22.13
C GLU A 138 9.12 -19.13 -21.78
N GLY A 139 9.49 -18.90 -20.52
CA GLY A 139 10.88 -18.90 -20.05
C GLY A 139 11.66 -17.62 -20.41
N GLY A 140 11.01 -16.64 -21.03
CA GLY A 140 11.63 -15.42 -21.54
C GLY A 140 11.93 -14.37 -20.49
N THR A 141 12.39 -13.21 -20.96
CA THR A 141 12.66 -12.01 -20.15
C THR A 141 12.18 -10.78 -20.89
N PHE A 142 11.78 -9.75 -20.15
CA PHE A 142 11.45 -8.44 -20.70
C PHE A 142 11.67 -7.35 -19.67
N GLY A 143 12.22 -6.24 -20.14
CA GLY A 143 12.31 -4.99 -19.41
C GLY A 143 13.20 -4.01 -20.16
N GLU A 144 13.70 -3.01 -19.45
CA GLU A 144 14.49 -1.91 -20.03
C GLU A 144 15.95 -1.93 -19.56
N GLY A 145 16.33 -2.92 -18.75
CA GLY A 145 17.65 -3.08 -18.18
C GLY A 145 18.18 -1.78 -17.57
N LYS A 146 19.43 -1.42 -17.89
CA LYS A 146 20.07 -0.20 -17.39
C LYS A 146 19.42 1.12 -17.85
N ALA A 147 18.55 1.10 -18.86
CA ALA A 147 17.81 2.30 -19.25
C ALA A 147 16.74 2.68 -18.22
N ASN A 148 16.24 1.70 -17.46
CA ASN A 148 15.43 1.96 -16.28
C ASN A 148 16.34 2.28 -15.09
N ARG A 149 16.30 3.54 -14.65
CA ARG A 149 17.17 4.05 -13.56
C ARG A 149 16.64 3.70 -12.17
N TRP A 150 15.38 3.25 -12.07
CA TRP A 150 14.80 2.80 -10.82
C TRP A 150 15.12 1.33 -10.55
N VAL A 151 14.73 0.45 -11.47
CA VAL A 151 14.98 -1.00 -11.37
C VAL A 151 15.63 -1.48 -12.66
N SER A 152 16.94 -1.75 -12.59
CA SER A 152 17.72 -2.16 -13.75
C SER A 152 17.74 -3.67 -14.01
N ALA A 153 17.22 -4.45 -13.06
CA ALA A 153 17.11 -5.90 -13.18
C ALA A 153 15.78 -6.26 -13.86
N ASP A 154 15.86 -7.02 -14.95
CA ASP A 154 14.68 -7.50 -15.66
C ASP A 154 14.26 -8.87 -15.11
N PRO A 155 12.94 -9.15 -15.01
CA PRO A 155 12.45 -10.46 -14.65
C PRO A 155 12.85 -11.51 -15.69
N THR A 156 13.12 -12.71 -15.23
CA THR A 156 13.41 -13.88 -16.05
C THR A 156 12.37 -14.96 -15.81
N ASP A 157 12.37 -15.99 -16.65
CA ASP A 157 11.41 -17.10 -16.56
C ASP A 157 9.95 -16.61 -16.56
N LEU A 158 9.66 -15.66 -17.46
CA LEU A 158 8.31 -15.14 -17.63
C LEU A 158 7.42 -16.15 -18.36
N PRO A 159 6.11 -16.20 -18.06
CA PRO A 159 5.17 -16.93 -18.91
C PRO A 159 5.09 -16.26 -20.28
N ALA A 160 4.57 -16.99 -21.28
CA ALA A 160 4.32 -16.40 -22.59
C ALA A 160 3.30 -15.25 -22.46
N LEU A 161 3.70 -14.04 -22.89
CA LEU A 161 2.92 -12.83 -22.70
C LEU A 161 3.19 -11.77 -23.76
N CYS A 162 2.33 -10.76 -23.79
CA CYS A 162 2.54 -9.51 -24.51
C CYS A 162 3.05 -8.45 -23.55
N ALA A 163 4.26 -7.93 -23.80
CA ALA A 163 4.78 -6.77 -23.09
C ALA A 163 4.49 -5.51 -23.90
N VAL A 164 3.83 -4.53 -23.29
CA VAL A 164 3.42 -3.28 -23.95
C VAL A 164 3.96 -2.10 -23.17
N ILE A 165 4.46 -1.08 -23.85
CA ILE A 165 4.79 0.22 -23.27
C ILE A 165 3.90 1.26 -23.94
N VAL A 166 3.19 2.03 -23.12
CA VAL A 166 2.34 3.13 -23.55
C VAL A 166 2.93 4.41 -23.01
N LYS A 167 3.03 5.43 -23.86
CA LYS A 167 3.37 6.79 -23.48
C LYS A 167 2.11 7.65 -23.49
N VAL A 168 1.89 8.42 -22.43
CA VAL A 168 0.73 9.29 -22.28
C VAL A 168 1.20 10.72 -22.05
N THR A 169 0.73 11.65 -22.89
CA THR A 169 0.89 13.08 -22.65
C THR A 169 -0.07 13.48 -21.53
N SER A 170 0.48 13.76 -20.34
CA SER A 170 -0.25 14.12 -19.11
C SER A 170 -0.48 15.62 -18.98
N SER A 171 0.41 16.43 -19.55
CA SER A 171 0.28 17.89 -19.62
C SER A 171 1.04 18.44 -20.84
N PRO A 172 0.96 19.76 -21.13
CA PRO A 172 1.78 20.37 -22.18
C PRO A 172 3.30 20.25 -21.94
N SER A 173 3.73 20.02 -20.70
CA SER A 173 5.15 19.95 -20.31
C SER A 173 5.62 18.56 -19.87
N THR A 174 4.70 17.60 -19.68
CA THR A 174 5.02 16.29 -19.11
C THR A 174 4.32 15.13 -19.81
N SER A 175 4.89 13.94 -19.64
CA SER A 175 4.32 12.68 -20.07
C SER A 175 4.79 11.59 -19.12
N TYR A 176 3.92 10.63 -18.82
CA TYR A 176 4.31 9.39 -18.15
C TYR A 176 4.25 8.20 -19.10
N ARG A 177 4.94 7.13 -18.73
CA ARG A 177 4.84 5.83 -19.39
C ARG A 177 4.24 4.83 -18.45
N PHE A 178 3.59 3.83 -19.00
CA PHE A 178 3.25 2.63 -18.25
C PHE A 178 3.48 1.38 -19.09
N GLY A 179 3.87 0.33 -18.39
CA GLY A 179 4.08 -0.99 -18.93
C GLY A 179 2.88 -1.88 -18.64
N MET A 180 2.63 -2.82 -19.54
CA MET A 180 1.70 -3.92 -19.31
C MET A 180 2.32 -5.27 -19.61
N PHE A 181 2.02 -6.26 -18.77
CA PHE A 181 2.16 -7.67 -19.09
C PHE A 181 0.78 -8.27 -19.32
N LEU A 182 0.55 -8.80 -20.52
CA LEU A 182 -0.70 -9.42 -20.94
C LEU A 182 -0.43 -10.90 -21.27
N PRO A 183 -0.59 -11.84 -20.32
CA PRO A 183 -0.43 -13.26 -20.56
C PRO A 183 -1.16 -13.73 -21.83
N SER A 184 -0.46 -14.46 -22.70
CA SER A 184 -0.91 -14.77 -24.06
C SER A 184 -1.07 -16.28 -24.32
N SER A 185 -0.47 -17.14 -23.50
CA SER A 185 -0.72 -18.58 -23.51
C SER A 185 -0.99 -19.11 -22.10
N PRO A 186 -1.79 -20.18 -21.93
CA PRO A 186 -1.90 -20.87 -20.65
C PRO A 186 -0.51 -21.34 -20.19
N PRO A 187 -0.26 -21.43 -18.87
CA PRO A 187 0.99 -21.95 -18.36
C PRO A 187 1.21 -23.40 -18.84
N SER A 188 2.47 -23.79 -19.08
CA SER A 188 2.78 -25.20 -19.30
C SER A 188 2.43 -26.03 -18.06
N SER A 189 2.06 -27.30 -18.27
CA SER A 189 1.57 -28.23 -17.24
C SER A 189 2.53 -28.50 -16.08
N SER A 190 3.76 -27.95 -16.10
CA SER A 190 4.71 -27.98 -15.00
C SER A 190 4.47 -26.91 -13.93
N SER A 191 3.55 -25.96 -14.16
CA SER A 191 3.14 -24.95 -13.18
C SER A 191 1.71 -25.26 -12.68
N SER A 192 1.63 -26.08 -11.64
CA SER A 192 0.37 -26.44 -11.00
C SER A 192 -0.15 -25.28 -10.16
N SER A 193 -0.74 -24.27 -10.80
CA SER A 193 -1.35 -23.15 -10.08
C SER A 193 -2.55 -23.63 -9.25
N PRO A 194 -2.70 -23.21 -7.98
CA PRO A 194 -3.85 -23.49 -7.12
C PRO A 194 -5.17 -22.91 -7.66
N PHE A 195 -5.11 -22.04 -8.67
CA PHE A 195 -6.28 -21.47 -9.35
C PHE A 195 -6.81 -22.31 -10.51
N SER A 196 -6.25 -23.51 -10.75
CA SER A 196 -6.67 -24.39 -11.85
C SER A 196 -8.00 -25.09 -11.59
N SER A 197 -9.10 -24.35 -11.61
CA SER A 197 -10.40 -24.95 -11.92
C SER A 197 -10.49 -25.23 -13.43
N ALA A 198 -11.18 -26.29 -13.83
CA ALA A 198 -11.27 -26.71 -15.23
C ALA A 198 -11.93 -25.67 -16.17
N GLU A 199 -12.59 -24.63 -15.62
CA GLU A 199 -13.15 -23.50 -16.38
C GLU A 199 -12.13 -22.39 -16.70
N ASP A 200 -10.92 -22.48 -16.15
CA ASP A 200 -9.92 -21.41 -16.11
C ASP A 200 -8.66 -21.80 -16.91
N SER A 201 -8.81 -22.51 -18.04
CA SER A 201 -7.68 -23.01 -18.85
C SER A 201 -7.10 -21.98 -19.84
N GLY A 202 -7.53 -20.73 -19.74
CA GLY A 202 -7.09 -19.64 -20.63
C GLY A 202 -5.75 -19.00 -20.18
N PRO A 203 -5.12 -18.21 -21.07
CA PRO A 203 -3.88 -17.50 -20.74
C PRO A 203 -4.05 -16.46 -19.64
N TRP A 204 -5.24 -15.87 -19.55
CA TRP A 204 -5.61 -14.84 -18.59
C TRP A 204 -6.79 -15.32 -17.74
N ASN A 205 -6.74 -15.02 -16.45
CA ASN A 205 -7.73 -15.45 -15.45
C ASN A 205 -8.89 -14.44 -15.27
N GLY A 206 -8.97 -13.41 -16.11
CA GLY A 206 -9.98 -12.35 -16.01
C GLY A 206 -9.64 -11.23 -15.02
N ARG A 207 -8.46 -11.27 -14.37
CA ARG A 207 -8.04 -10.32 -13.34
C ARG A 207 -7.01 -9.31 -13.86
N LEU A 208 -7.19 -8.06 -13.49
CA LEU A 208 -6.21 -6.98 -13.68
C LEU A 208 -5.48 -6.73 -12.36
N LEU A 209 -4.16 -6.56 -12.39
CA LEU A 209 -3.34 -6.17 -11.25
C LEU A 209 -2.57 -4.89 -11.60
N THR A 210 -2.65 -3.88 -10.76
CA THR A 210 -1.78 -2.70 -10.83
C THR A 210 -0.75 -2.78 -9.73
N THR A 211 0.51 -2.53 -10.06
CA THR A 211 1.61 -2.48 -9.08
C THR A 211 2.09 -1.06 -8.83
N GLY A 212 2.49 -0.76 -7.59
CA GLY A 212 3.04 0.53 -7.20
C GLY A 212 4.54 0.72 -7.49
N ASN A 213 5.06 1.86 -7.04
CA ASN A 213 6.47 2.26 -7.11
C ASN A 213 7.11 2.37 -5.71
N GLY A 214 8.36 2.85 -5.63
CA GLY A 214 9.09 3.00 -4.36
C GLY A 214 9.92 4.28 -4.30
N GLY A 215 9.96 4.93 -3.13
CA GLY A 215 10.62 6.22 -2.92
C GLY A 215 10.11 7.31 -3.86
N PHE A 216 11.03 8.17 -4.32
CA PHE A 216 10.81 9.15 -5.39
C PHE A 216 11.26 8.63 -6.76
N GLY A 217 11.27 7.31 -6.92
CA GLY A 217 11.77 6.64 -8.11
C GLY A 217 10.80 6.75 -9.27
N GLY A 218 11.38 6.82 -10.47
CA GLY A 218 10.67 6.81 -11.73
C GLY A 218 11.23 5.73 -12.68
N GLY A 219 10.34 4.94 -13.26
CA GLY A 219 10.66 3.80 -14.11
C GLY A 219 9.60 2.71 -13.99
N ILE A 220 9.35 1.96 -15.06
CA ILE A 220 8.34 0.89 -15.04
C ILE A 220 8.87 -0.29 -14.21
N GLY A 221 8.14 -0.72 -13.19
CA GLY A 221 8.54 -1.81 -12.29
C GLY A 221 8.44 -3.22 -12.89
N TRP A 222 9.08 -3.49 -14.03
CA TRP A 222 8.98 -4.78 -14.75
C TRP A 222 9.23 -6.00 -13.86
N LEU A 223 10.24 -5.94 -12.99
CA LEU A 223 10.56 -7.00 -12.05
C LEU A 223 9.40 -7.32 -11.11
N PHE A 224 8.71 -6.29 -10.61
CA PHE A 224 7.59 -6.43 -9.67
C PHE A 224 6.29 -6.84 -10.35
N MET A 225 6.15 -6.61 -11.65
CA MET A 225 5.00 -7.08 -12.43
C MET A 225 5.01 -8.60 -12.66
N ALA A 226 6.20 -9.22 -12.61
CA ALA A 226 6.39 -10.61 -12.99
C ALA A 226 5.59 -11.59 -12.11
N GLU A 227 5.47 -11.30 -10.82
CA GLU A 227 4.68 -12.10 -9.87
C GLU A 227 3.21 -12.21 -10.31
N GLY A 228 2.57 -11.08 -10.61
CA GLY A 228 1.20 -11.06 -11.11
C GLY A 228 1.05 -11.76 -12.47
N ALA A 229 2.02 -11.59 -13.37
CA ALA A 229 2.01 -12.25 -14.67
C ALA A 229 2.09 -13.77 -14.54
N ARG A 230 2.93 -14.29 -13.63
CA ARG A 230 3.02 -15.73 -13.31
C ARG A 230 1.71 -16.28 -12.74
N ARG A 231 0.92 -15.45 -12.05
CA ARG A 231 -0.44 -15.76 -11.58
C ARG A 231 -1.52 -15.56 -12.65
N ARG A 232 -1.14 -15.27 -13.90
CA ARG A 232 -2.03 -15.03 -15.06
C ARG A 232 -2.89 -13.77 -14.97
N PHE A 233 -2.46 -12.77 -14.20
CA PHE A 233 -3.07 -11.45 -14.24
C PHE A 233 -2.59 -10.70 -15.48
N ALA A 234 -3.45 -9.85 -16.04
CA ALA A 234 -2.96 -8.71 -16.78
C ALA A 234 -2.35 -7.74 -15.76
N VAL A 235 -1.13 -7.26 -15.97
CA VAL A 235 -0.42 -6.44 -14.97
C VAL A 235 -0.08 -5.07 -15.54
N ILE A 236 -0.23 -4.00 -14.74
CA ILE A 236 0.12 -2.61 -15.07
C ILE A 236 1.16 -2.09 -14.08
N ALA A 237 2.16 -1.36 -14.56
CA ALA A 237 3.03 -0.51 -13.72
C ALA A 237 3.39 0.79 -14.46
N THR A 238 3.46 1.92 -13.75
CA THR A 238 3.83 3.22 -14.33
C THR A 238 5.26 3.62 -13.98
N ASP A 239 5.86 4.47 -14.81
CA ASP A 239 7.13 5.16 -14.50
C ASP A 239 6.96 6.40 -13.62
N THR A 240 5.73 6.76 -13.24
CA THR A 240 5.42 7.94 -12.42
C THR A 240 5.77 9.30 -13.07
N GLY A 241 5.93 9.35 -14.39
CA GLY A 241 6.18 10.58 -15.14
C GLY A 241 7.65 10.94 -15.34
N HIS A 242 8.58 10.07 -14.93
CA HIS A 242 10.02 10.35 -15.03
C HIS A 242 10.86 9.06 -14.92
N ASN A 243 12.19 9.20 -15.00
CA ASN A 243 13.14 8.08 -14.91
C ASN A 243 14.32 8.42 -13.98
N SER A 244 14.32 7.84 -12.78
CA SER A 244 15.22 8.18 -11.66
C SER A 244 15.37 6.99 -10.70
N SER A 245 16.39 7.01 -9.84
CA SER A 245 16.43 6.09 -8.69
C SER A 245 15.45 6.54 -7.60
N SER A 246 15.17 5.69 -6.62
CA SER A 246 14.28 6.01 -5.49
C SER A 246 14.70 7.23 -4.65
N THR A 247 15.97 7.63 -4.74
CA THR A 247 16.58 8.72 -3.98
C THR A 247 17.05 9.89 -4.85
N ASP A 248 16.80 9.87 -6.17
CA ASP A 248 17.07 11.00 -7.05
C ASP A 248 15.79 11.85 -7.16
N VAL A 249 15.76 12.96 -6.41
CA VAL A 249 14.57 13.83 -6.26
C VAL A 249 14.69 15.13 -7.07
N ALA A 250 15.86 15.39 -7.68
CA ALA A 250 16.14 16.64 -8.38
C ALA A 250 15.24 16.88 -9.61
N TRP A 251 14.64 15.82 -10.16
CA TRP A 251 13.66 15.89 -11.25
C TRP A 251 12.43 16.74 -10.90
N ALA A 252 12.14 16.95 -9.62
CA ALA A 252 10.98 17.71 -9.14
C ALA A 252 11.21 19.23 -9.11
N LEU A 253 12.46 19.69 -9.20
CA LEU A 253 12.80 21.11 -9.12
C LEU A 253 12.14 21.89 -10.26
N ASN A 254 11.29 22.87 -9.93
CA ASN A 254 10.56 23.71 -10.89
C ASN A 254 9.65 22.91 -11.86
N GLU A 255 9.22 21.72 -11.46
CA GLU A 255 8.48 20.77 -12.31
C GLU A 255 7.15 20.35 -11.65
N PRO A 256 6.17 21.27 -11.47
CA PRO A 256 4.91 20.97 -10.77
C PRO A 256 4.09 19.85 -11.44
N GLU A 257 4.14 19.76 -12.76
CA GLU A 257 3.42 18.71 -13.50
C GLU A 257 4.05 17.33 -13.29
N LYS A 258 5.39 17.23 -13.19
CA LYS A 258 6.05 15.95 -12.84
C LYS A 258 5.73 15.54 -11.41
N ARG A 259 5.70 16.51 -10.48
CA ARG A 259 5.27 16.26 -9.09
C ARG A 259 3.84 15.72 -9.04
N THR A 260 2.95 16.23 -9.89
CA THR A 260 1.57 15.75 -10.04
C THR A 260 1.50 14.34 -10.64
N ASP A 261 2.31 14.06 -11.67
CA ASP A 261 2.43 12.72 -12.27
C ASP A 261 2.86 11.67 -11.22
N TRP A 262 3.90 11.97 -10.43
CA TRP A 262 4.34 11.10 -9.34
C TRP A 262 3.32 11.01 -8.19
N GLY A 263 2.69 12.13 -7.86
CA GLY A 263 1.74 12.22 -6.76
C GLY A 263 0.54 11.30 -6.96
N TRP A 264 -0.09 11.36 -8.14
CA TRP A 264 -1.29 10.56 -8.39
C TRP A 264 -1.57 10.28 -9.87
N ARG A 265 -1.30 11.25 -10.76
CA ARG A 265 -1.89 11.25 -12.12
C ARG A 265 -1.38 10.12 -13.01
N ALA A 266 -0.10 9.77 -12.90
CA ALA A 266 0.47 8.70 -13.72
C ALA A 266 -0.11 7.33 -13.34
N LEU A 267 -0.30 7.05 -12.04
CA LEU A 267 -0.92 5.80 -11.59
C LEU A 267 -2.37 5.72 -12.07
N HIS A 268 -3.18 6.73 -11.72
CA HIS A 268 -4.60 6.80 -12.07
C HIS A 268 -4.83 6.61 -13.56
N GLY A 269 -4.18 7.43 -14.39
CA GLY A 269 -4.35 7.34 -15.84
C GLY A 269 -3.81 6.04 -16.44
N SER A 270 -2.84 5.38 -15.81
CA SER A 270 -2.37 4.05 -16.24
C SER A 270 -3.41 2.96 -15.95
N VAL A 271 -4.12 3.06 -14.82
CA VAL A 271 -5.22 2.14 -14.47
C VAL A 271 -6.36 2.27 -15.47
N GLU A 272 -6.80 3.49 -15.76
CA GLU A 272 -7.91 3.75 -16.69
C GLU A 272 -7.60 3.25 -18.12
N ILE A 273 -6.45 3.65 -18.67
CA ILE A 273 -6.05 3.27 -20.03
C ILE A 273 -5.72 1.78 -20.09
N GLY A 274 -5.01 1.25 -19.09
CA GLY A 274 -4.64 -0.15 -19.01
C GLY A 274 -5.85 -1.08 -18.96
N ARG A 275 -6.91 -0.73 -18.22
CA ARG A 275 -8.17 -1.48 -18.22
C ARG A 275 -8.79 -1.59 -19.61
N ASN A 276 -8.80 -0.49 -20.37
CA ASN A 276 -9.34 -0.47 -21.73
C ASN A 276 -8.47 -1.28 -22.71
N LEU A 277 -7.15 -1.23 -22.56
CA LEU A 277 -6.23 -2.07 -23.33
C LEU A 277 -6.41 -3.56 -23.03
N THR A 278 -6.58 -3.94 -21.75
CA THR A 278 -6.87 -5.32 -21.36
C THR A 278 -8.16 -5.81 -22.01
N ARG A 279 -9.23 -5.00 -21.98
CA ARG A 279 -10.50 -5.30 -22.67
C ARG A 279 -10.29 -5.51 -24.17
N GLY A 280 -9.56 -4.62 -24.83
CA GLY A 280 -9.27 -4.70 -26.25
C GLY A 280 -8.43 -5.91 -26.65
N PHE A 281 -7.42 -6.26 -25.85
CA PHE A 281 -6.50 -7.36 -26.11
C PHE A 281 -7.17 -8.73 -25.97
N TYR A 282 -7.96 -8.93 -24.91
CA TYR A 282 -8.65 -10.20 -24.65
C TYR A 282 -10.03 -10.31 -25.31
N GLY A 283 -10.61 -9.18 -25.73
CA GLY A 283 -11.97 -9.12 -26.24
C GLY A 283 -13.03 -9.41 -25.17
N GLU A 284 -12.68 -9.24 -23.90
CA GLU A 284 -13.51 -9.55 -22.73
C GLU A 284 -13.32 -8.52 -21.61
N GLU A 285 -14.38 -8.31 -20.84
CA GLU A 285 -14.37 -7.41 -19.68
C GLU A 285 -13.45 -7.93 -18.57
N VAL A 286 -12.75 -7.00 -17.90
CA VAL A 286 -12.04 -7.28 -16.64
C VAL A 286 -13.07 -7.65 -15.58
N LYS A 287 -12.95 -8.86 -15.03
CA LYS A 287 -13.88 -9.36 -14.00
C LYS A 287 -13.60 -8.74 -12.63
N TYR A 288 -12.32 -8.64 -12.29
CA TYR A 288 -11.85 -8.08 -11.03
C TYR A 288 -10.57 -7.29 -11.25
N SER A 289 -10.42 -6.17 -10.55
CA SER A 289 -9.26 -5.28 -10.58
C SER A 289 -8.59 -5.25 -9.20
N TYR A 290 -7.28 -5.43 -9.15
CA TYR A 290 -6.51 -5.49 -7.92
C TYR A 290 -5.37 -4.48 -7.93
N TYR A 291 -4.96 -4.06 -6.74
CA TYR A 291 -3.76 -3.28 -6.52
C TYR A 291 -2.83 -3.98 -5.54
N SER A 292 -1.52 -3.89 -5.77
CA SER A 292 -0.49 -4.36 -4.84
C SER A 292 0.73 -3.44 -4.85
N GLY A 293 1.12 -2.89 -3.70
CA GLY A 293 2.28 -2.03 -3.60
C GLY A 293 2.74 -1.80 -2.16
N CYS A 294 4.01 -1.48 -1.96
CA CYS A 294 4.56 -1.17 -0.65
C CYS A 294 5.30 0.18 -0.64
N SER A 295 5.43 0.85 0.52
CA SER A 295 6.11 2.16 0.64
C SER A 295 5.35 3.28 -0.09
N THR A 296 5.99 3.98 -1.04
CA THR A 296 5.30 4.86 -2.01
C THR A 296 4.17 4.12 -2.74
N GLY A 297 4.33 2.83 -3.03
CA GLY A 297 3.29 1.97 -3.56
C GLY A 297 2.12 1.80 -2.59
N GLY A 298 2.39 1.70 -1.28
CA GLY A 298 1.33 1.68 -0.27
C GLY A 298 0.54 2.99 -0.27
N ARG A 299 1.23 4.14 -0.33
CA ARG A 299 0.62 5.47 -0.49
C ARG A 299 -0.22 5.56 -1.77
N GLN A 300 0.32 5.13 -2.90
CA GLN A 300 -0.36 5.17 -4.20
C GLN A 300 -1.69 4.40 -4.18
N GLY A 301 -1.71 3.21 -3.56
CA GLY A 301 -2.93 2.41 -3.43
C GLY A 301 -3.99 3.08 -2.55
N LEU A 302 -3.58 3.63 -1.40
CA LEU A 302 -4.47 4.40 -0.53
C LEU A 302 -4.95 5.70 -1.19
N ARG A 303 -4.08 6.36 -1.97
CA ARG A 303 -4.46 7.58 -2.69
C ARG A 303 -5.50 7.29 -3.77
N GLU A 304 -5.28 6.22 -4.54
CA GLU A 304 -6.18 5.83 -5.63
C GLU A 304 -7.57 5.48 -5.10
N LEU A 305 -7.70 4.69 -4.04
CA LEU A 305 -9.03 4.32 -3.51
C LEU A 305 -9.82 5.52 -2.96
N GLN A 306 -9.14 6.57 -2.51
CA GLN A 306 -9.77 7.81 -2.04
C GLN A 306 -10.33 8.61 -3.23
N MET A 307 -9.53 8.76 -4.29
CA MET A 307 -9.91 9.49 -5.50
C MET A 307 -10.92 8.72 -6.36
N ASP A 308 -10.58 7.49 -6.75
CA ASP A 308 -11.36 6.59 -7.59
C ASP A 308 -11.60 5.24 -6.86
N PRO A 309 -12.68 5.14 -6.06
CA PRO A 309 -13.02 3.91 -5.36
C PRO A 309 -13.38 2.77 -6.34
N GLU A 310 -13.65 3.05 -7.61
CA GLU A 310 -13.98 2.05 -8.63
C GLU A 310 -12.74 1.44 -9.31
N ALA A 311 -11.56 2.03 -9.09
CA ALA A 311 -10.30 1.56 -9.68
C ALA A 311 -10.00 0.09 -9.33
N PHE A 312 -10.28 -0.34 -8.10
CA PHE A 312 -9.94 -1.67 -7.60
C PHE A 312 -11.09 -2.31 -6.81
N ASP A 313 -11.22 -3.62 -6.91
CA ASP A 313 -12.09 -4.43 -6.05
C ASP A 313 -11.32 -4.94 -4.82
N GLY A 314 -10.01 -5.11 -4.95
CA GLY A 314 -9.10 -5.46 -3.84
C GLY A 314 -7.83 -4.61 -3.85
N VAL A 315 -7.43 -4.09 -2.70
CA VAL A 315 -6.23 -3.26 -2.52
C VAL A 315 -5.33 -3.90 -1.46
N LEU A 316 -4.08 -4.21 -1.83
CA LEU A 316 -3.03 -4.67 -0.93
C LEU A 316 -1.96 -3.59 -0.81
N VAL A 317 -1.78 -3.04 0.40
CA VAL A 317 -0.81 -1.98 0.67
C VAL A 317 0.14 -2.35 1.80
N GLY A 318 1.44 -2.26 1.55
CA GLY A 318 2.49 -2.48 2.54
C GLY A 318 3.15 -1.18 2.99
N ALA A 319 3.48 -1.06 4.27
CA ALA A 319 4.26 0.04 4.86
C ALA A 319 3.97 1.42 4.20
N PRO A 320 2.70 1.86 4.15
CA PRO A 320 2.31 2.96 3.28
C PRO A 320 2.95 4.29 3.72
N ALA A 321 3.63 4.96 2.78
CA ALA A 321 4.16 6.32 2.96
C ALA A 321 3.06 7.39 2.78
N TRP A 322 1.92 7.20 3.47
CA TRP A 322 0.65 7.88 3.18
C TRP A 322 0.63 9.38 3.51
N TYR A 323 1.36 9.79 4.55
CA TYR A 323 1.37 11.17 5.05
C TYR A 323 2.60 11.94 4.59
N THR A 324 2.73 12.18 3.28
CA THR A 324 3.95 12.69 2.64
C THR A 324 4.53 13.93 3.33
N THR A 325 3.70 14.93 3.67
CA THR A 325 4.19 16.18 4.25
C THR A 325 4.75 16.01 5.66
N HIS A 326 4.26 15.05 6.45
CA HIS A 326 4.76 14.76 7.80
C HIS A 326 5.90 13.73 7.79
N LEU A 327 5.78 12.66 7.00
CA LEU A 327 6.81 11.60 6.91
C LEU A 327 8.11 12.13 6.33
N ASN A 328 8.04 12.89 5.23
CA ASN A 328 9.26 13.36 4.56
C ASN A 328 9.92 14.52 5.32
N THR A 329 9.16 15.34 6.05
CA THR A 329 9.74 16.33 6.97
C THR A 329 10.33 15.66 8.21
N TYR A 330 9.74 14.58 8.73
CA TYR A 330 10.36 13.71 9.74
C TYR A 330 11.70 13.14 9.23
N ALA A 331 11.74 12.65 7.98
CA ALA A 331 12.97 12.19 7.36
C ALA A 331 14.03 13.31 7.25
N ALA A 332 13.63 14.57 7.06
CA ALA A 332 14.55 15.71 7.09
C ALA A 332 15.04 16.03 8.52
N LYS A 333 14.14 15.92 9.52
CA LYS A 333 14.42 16.07 10.96
C LYS A 333 15.47 15.11 11.49
N THR A 334 15.59 13.91 10.92
CA THR A 334 16.70 12.99 11.26
C THR A 334 18.09 13.66 11.18
N GLY A 335 18.27 14.62 10.26
CA GLY A 335 19.51 15.36 10.13
C GLY A 335 19.93 16.16 11.37
N GLN A 336 18.98 16.55 12.23
CA GLN A 336 19.29 17.30 13.45
C GLN A 336 19.97 16.46 14.55
N PHE A 337 19.87 15.13 14.48
CA PHE A 337 20.48 14.23 15.46
C PHE A 337 21.40 13.15 14.86
N ILE A 338 21.60 13.15 13.53
CA ILE A 338 22.71 12.44 12.89
C ILE A 338 24.02 13.17 13.21
N ASN A 339 24.92 12.46 13.89
CA ASN A 339 26.23 12.98 14.26
C ASN A 339 27.28 12.72 13.17
N GLN A 340 28.26 13.61 13.03
CA GLN A 340 29.31 13.51 12.00
C GLN A 340 30.43 12.53 12.41
N PRO A 341 31.03 11.78 11.48
CA PRO A 341 32.20 10.95 11.76
C PRO A 341 33.28 11.71 12.54
N GLY A 342 33.76 11.13 13.64
CA GLY A 342 34.77 11.74 14.52
C GLY A 342 34.20 12.63 15.63
N THR A 343 32.89 12.82 15.71
CA THR A 343 32.22 13.44 16.87
C THR A 343 31.82 12.40 17.92
N PRO A 344 31.69 12.75 19.21
CA PRO A 344 31.33 11.79 20.26
C PRO A 344 30.01 11.06 20.03
N GLY A 345 29.01 11.71 19.45
CA GLY A 345 27.68 11.13 19.20
C GLY A 345 27.58 10.29 17.93
N TYR A 346 28.64 10.20 17.12
CA TYR A 346 28.63 9.38 15.91
C TYR A 346 28.51 7.91 16.27
N ILE A 347 27.47 7.24 15.75
CA ILE A 347 27.29 5.80 15.85
C ILE A 347 27.77 5.18 14.53
N PRO A 348 28.88 4.43 14.53
CA PRO A 348 29.30 3.66 13.37
C PRO A 348 28.24 2.64 12.95
N VAL A 349 28.08 2.36 11.66
CA VAL A 349 27.03 1.46 11.16
C VAL A 349 27.11 0.06 11.76
N GLU A 350 28.31 -0.41 12.07
CA GLU A 350 28.58 -1.68 12.74
C GLU A 350 28.05 -1.75 14.18
N MET A 351 27.73 -0.60 14.79
CA MET A 351 27.11 -0.55 16.12
C MET A 351 25.59 -0.70 16.08
N PHE A 352 24.92 -0.49 14.94
CA PHE A 352 23.45 -0.66 14.88
C PHE A 352 23.02 -2.09 15.20
N PRO A 353 23.65 -3.15 14.65
CA PRO A 353 23.36 -4.52 15.07
C PRO A 353 23.67 -4.78 16.54
N VAL A 354 24.72 -4.18 17.11
CA VAL A 354 25.05 -4.35 18.54
C VAL A 354 23.96 -3.77 19.44
N ILE A 355 23.43 -2.59 19.09
CA ILE A 355 22.30 -1.98 19.79
C ILE A 355 21.06 -2.87 19.62
N GLY A 356 20.79 -3.33 18.39
CA GLY A 356 19.67 -4.23 18.09
C GLY A 356 19.71 -5.54 18.88
N GLU A 357 20.88 -6.17 19.01
CA GLU A 357 21.05 -7.38 19.82
C GLU A 357 20.74 -7.14 21.30
N ASP A 358 21.12 -5.98 21.85
CA ASP A 358 20.76 -5.63 23.23
C ASP A 358 19.27 -5.31 23.39
N VAL A 359 18.63 -4.71 22.38
CA VAL A 359 17.17 -4.49 22.35
C VAL A 359 16.42 -5.82 22.31
N VAL A 360 16.80 -6.74 21.41
CA VAL A 360 16.22 -8.09 21.32
C VAL A 360 16.37 -8.81 22.67
N ARG A 361 17.56 -8.79 23.27
CA ARG A 361 17.82 -9.40 24.59
C ARG A 361 16.86 -8.89 25.69
N GLN A 362 16.39 -7.65 25.59
CA GLN A 362 15.50 -7.05 26.58
C GLN A 362 14.02 -7.31 26.31
N CYS A 363 13.63 -7.45 25.04
CA CYS A 363 12.23 -7.37 24.62
C CYS A 363 11.69 -8.62 23.92
N ASP A 364 12.54 -9.60 23.60
CA ASP A 364 12.14 -10.88 23.00
C ASP A 364 11.06 -11.58 23.85
N ALA A 365 11.35 -11.79 25.13
CA ALA A 365 10.46 -12.50 26.07
C ALA A 365 9.12 -11.80 26.37
N ASP A 366 8.90 -10.55 25.93
CA ASP A 366 7.70 -9.77 26.26
C ASP A 366 6.42 -10.39 25.68
N ASP A 367 6.53 -11.15 24.59
CA ASP A 367 5.40 -11.88 23.98
C ASP A 367 5.15 -13.26 24.62
N GLY A 368 5.97 -13.62 25.62
CA GLY A 368 5.94 -14.91 26.30
C GLY A 368 6.81 -16.00 25.67
N VAL A 369 7.56 -15.68 24.61
CA VAL A 369 8.48 -16.59 23.91
C VAL A 369 9.85 -15.95 23.74
N GLU A 370 10.91 -16.72 23.99
CA GLU A 370 12.29 -16.30 23.72
C GLU A 370 12.75 -16.97 22.42
N ASP A 371 12.53 -16.33 21.28
CA ASP A 371 12.93 -16.85 19.96
C ASP A 371 13.81 -15.89 19.14
N GLY A 372 14.21 -14.78 19.74
CA GLY A 372 15.04 -13.73 19.16
C GLY A 372 14.25 -12.67 18.38
N ILE A 373 12.93 -12.59 18.54
CA ILE A 373 12.06 -11.70 17.76
C ILE A 373 11.39 -10.68 18.69
N VAL A 374 11.53 -9.39 18.38
CA VAL A 374 10.75 -8.35 19.05
C VAL A 374 9.34 -8.32 18.47
N SER A 375 8.43 -9.13 19.01
CA SER A 375 7.03 -9.20 18.55
C SER A 375 6.14 -8.10 19.12
N LEU A 376 6.54 -7.46 20.22
CA LEU A 376 5.79 -6.42 20.92
C LEU A 376 6.59 -5.12 21.06
N PRO A 377 7.02 -4.51 19.94
CA PRO A 377 7.89 -3.35 20.00
C PRO A 377 7.25 -2.13 20.68
N ASP A 378 5.90 -2.06 20.72
CA ASP A 378 5.16 -1.00 21.42
C ASP A 378 5.27 -1.10 22.95
N GLN A 379 5.60 -2.28 23.49
CA GLN A 379 5.79 -2.53 24.92
C GLN A 379 7.27 -2.48 25.33
N CYS A 380 8.17 -2.64 24.35
CA CYS A 380 9.60 -2.59 24.53
C CYS A 380 10.07 -1.16 24.86
N VAL A 381 10.67 -1.00 26.04
CA VAL A 381 11.34 0.25 26.45
C VAL A 381 12.80 -0.10 26.76
N PRO A 382 13.68 -0.14 25.75
CA PRO A 382 15.03 -0.64 25.94
C PRO A 382 15.85 0.28 26.85
N ASP A 383 16.57 -0.31 27.81
CA ASP A 383 17.55 0.38 28.64
C ASP A 383 18.97 -0.05 28.24
N LEU A 384 19.68 0.86 27.56
CA LEU A 384 21.02 0.61 27.08
C LEU A 384 22.11 0.82 28.15
N GLN A 385 21.76 0.99 29.44
CA GLN A 385 22.75 1.06 30.54
C GLN A 385 23.74 -0.12 30.51
N GLY A 386 23.26 -1.31 30.13
CA GLY A 386 24.05 -2.54 30.06
C GLY A 386 25.24 -2.47 29.09
N ILE A 387 25.10 -1.72 27.99
CA ILE A 387 26.10 -1.61 26.92
C ILE A 387 26.85 -0.27 26.94
N ARG A 388 26.79 0.49 28.04
CA ARG A 388 27.52 1.76 28.13
C ARG A 388 29.03 1.58 28.24
N CYS A 389 29.79 2.49 27.63
CA CYS A 389 31.25 2.44 27.73
C CYS A 389 31.79 2.74 29.14
N ASP A 390 31.02 3.40 30.00
CA ASP A 390 31.37 3.60 31.41
C ASP A 390 31.00 2.41 32.31
N ASN A 391 30.27 1.42 31.78
CA ASN A 391 29.99 0.16 32.46
C ASN A 391 31.21 -0.79 32.31
N PRO A 392 31.91 -1.14 33.41
CA PRO A 392 33.11 -1.97 33.35
C PRO A 392 32.85 -3.42 32.92
N THR A 393 31.59 -3.86 32.91
CA THR A 393 31.17 -5.20 32.45
C THR A 393 30.75 -5.22 30.98
N ALA A 394 30.57 -4.06 30.35
CA ALA A 394 30.21 -3.97 28.94
C ALA A 394 31.40 -4.32 28.03
N ASN A 395 31.09 -4.73 26.79
CA ASN A 395 32.10 -4.94 25.77
C ASN A 395 32.71 -3.59 25.34
N GLN A 396 33.94 -3.32 25.78
CA GLN A 396 34.61 -2.03 25.54
C GLN A 396 34.92 -1.75 24.07
N SER A 397 34.87 -2.76 23.20
CA SER A 397 34.99 -2.56 21.74
C SER A 397 33.64 -2.38 21.04
N ALA A 398 32.53 -2.53 21.76
CA ALA A 398 31.17 -2.49 21.24
C ALA A 398 30.22 -1.95 22.33
N CYS A 399 30.44 -0.70 22.71
CA CYS A 399 29.70 0.01 23.74
C CYS A 399 29.22 1.38 23.24
N VAL A 400 28.19 1.92 23.86
CA VAL A 400 27.64 3.25 23.55
C VAL A 400 28.02 4.26 24.62
N ASN A 401 28.39 5.47 24.22
CA ASN A 401 28.63 6.58 25.12
C ASN A 401 27.36 7.45 25.27
N GLU A 402 27.40 8.44 26.18
CA GLU A 402 26.25 9.32 26.46
C GLU A 402 25.71 10.04 25.22
N ALA A 403 26.58 10.55 24.34
CA ALA A 403 26.17 11.27 23.14
C ALA A 403 25.56 10.33 22.08
N GLN A 404 26.01 9.07 22.03
CA GLN A 404 25.40 8.05 21.17
C GLN A 404 24.03 7.62 21.71
N LEU A 405 23.87 7.53 23.04
CA LEU A 405 22.58 7.25 23.65
C LEU A 405 21.54 8.33 23.36
N GLU A 406 21.93 9.60 23.34
CA GLU A 406 21.05 10.70 22.93
C GLU A 406 20.50 10.48 21.51
N MET A 407 21.36 10.10 20.56
CA MET A 407 20.93 9.77 19.20
C MET A 407 19.95 8.59 19.18
N VAL A 408 20.21 7.52 19.95
CA VAL A 408 19.30 6.36 20.04
C VAL A 408 17.94 6.77 20.61
N ASN A 409 17.92 7.57 21.68
CA ASN A 409 16.67 8.05 22.28
C ASN A 409 15.86 8.90 21.28
N ASN A 410 16.51 9.79 20.53
CA ASN A 410 15.87 10.60 19.50
C ASN A 410 15.26 9.75 18.37
N ILE A 411 15.80 8.56 18.07
CA ILE A 411 15.25 7.65 17.05
C ILE A 411 13.92 7.03 17.52
N TYR A 412 13.81 6.68 18.80
CA TYR A 412 12.60 6.06 19.38
C TYR A 412 11.57 7.08 19.90
N GLU A 413 11.89 8.37 19.92
CA GLU A 413 11.01 9.42 20.40
C GLU A 413 10.12 9.99 19.30
N ASP A 414 8.83 10.17 19.60
CA ASP A 414 7.89 10.81 18.68
C ASP A 414 8.32 12.26 18.42
N TRP A 415 8.25 12.68 17.16
CA TRP A 415 8.49 14.07 16.83
C TRP A 415 7.26 14.90 17.19
N ARG A 416 7.44 15.92 18.04
CA ARG A 416 6.37 16.72 18.62
C ARG A 416 6.65 18.21 18.51
N CYS A 417 5.57 18.98 18.47
CA CYS A 417 5.58 20.41 18.73
C CYS A 417 5.94 20.70 20.19
N GLU A 418 6.31 21.95 20.46
CA GLU A 418 6.46 22.45 21.83
C GLU A 418 5.11 22.38 22.57
N GLU A 419 5.13 22.11 23.88
CA GLU A 419 3.91 21.86 24.67
C GLU A 419 2.92 23.05 24.68
N ASP A 420 3.41 24.28 24.53
CA ASP A 420 2.62 25.51 24.51
C ASP A 420 2.26 26.00 23.10
N SER A 421 2.58 25.21 22.07
CA SER A 421 2.24 25.54 20.69
C SER A 421 0.74 25.62 20.48
N GLN A 422 0.26 26.81 20.10
CA GLN A 422 -1.17 27.07 19.89
C GLN A 422 -1.67 26.58 18.53
N ASP A 423 -0.77 26.47 17.54
CA ASP A 423 -1.08 26.16 16.14
C ASP A 423 -0.19 25.02 15.61
N CYS A 424 0.01 23.97 16.42
CA CYS A 424 0.77 22.79 16.03
C CYS A 424 0.14 22.12 14.79
N PRO A 425 0.89 21.88 13.69
CA PRO A 425 0.41 21.11 12.54
C PRO A 425 0.43 19.63 12.90
N SER A 426 -0.43 19.21 13.83
CA SER A 426 -0.42 17.84 14.34
C SER A 426 -0.90 16.83 13.28
N ALA A 427 -0.28 15.66 13.28
CA ALA A 427 -0.71 14.49 12.53
C ALA A 427 -1.98 13.84 13.13
N HIS A 428 -2.32 14.17 14.38
CA HIS A 428 -3.50 13.67 15.10
C HIS A 428 -4.21 14.72 15.98
N PRO A 429 -4.61 15.90 15.47
CA PRO A 429 -5.10 17.03 16.27
C PRO A 429 -6.25 16.73 17.24
N GLY A 430 -7.09 15.74 16.95
CA GLY A 430 -8.21 15.36 17.81
C GLY A 430 -7.85 14.51 19.03
N VAL A 431 -6.71 13.83 19.04
CA VAL A 431 -6.30 12.87 20.09
C VAL A 431 -4.93 13.22 20.66
N ASP A 432 -3.98 13.58 19.80
CA ASP A 432 -2.65 14.00 20.18
C ASP A 432 -2.29 15.33 19.48
N PRO A 433 -2.64 16.48 20.10
CA PRO A 433 -2.53 17.79 19.46
C PRO A 433 -1.08 18.26 19.26
N THR A 434 -0.07 17.56 19.79
CA THR A 434 1.35 17.95 19.63
C THR A 434 2.13 17.02 18.70
N LEU A 435 1.57 15.88 18.29
CA LEU A 435 2.28 14.90 17.46
C LEU A 435 2.53 15.43 16.04
N LEU A 436 3.79 15.69 15.67
CA LEU A 436 4.17 15.97 14.28
C LEU A 436 4.30 14.67 13.49
N TYR A 437 5.02 13.67 14.01
CA TYR A 437 5.07 12.34 13.39
C TYR A 437 5.56 11.27 14.37
N THR A 438 5.29 10.00 14.07
CA THR A 438 5.63 8.87 14.95
C THR A 438 7.08 8.42 14.79
N ALA A 439 7.68 7.93 15.87
CA ALA A 439 9.06 7.41 15.87
C ALA A 439 9.22 6.01 15.28
N LEU A 440 10.47 5.63 14.96
CA LEU A 440 10.82 4.23 14.69
C LEU A 440 10.63 3.38 15.96
N SER A 441 10.39 2.09 15.78
CA SER A 441 10.09 1.18 16.89
C SER A 441 11.33 0.36 17.28
N PRO A 442 11.49 -0.02 18.56
CA PRO A 442 12.50 -1.00 18.96
C PRO A 442 12.41 -2.28 18.12
N GLY A 443 13.55 -2.82 17.74
CA GLY A 443 13.67 -3.92 16.80
C GLY A 443 13.94 -3.48 15.35
N SER A 444 13.95 -2.18 15.06
CA SER A 444 14.25 -1.62 13.72
C SER A 444 15.74 -1.34 13.48
N GLU A 445 16.60 -1.58 14.47
CA GLU A 445 18.01 -1.16 14.49
C GLU A 445 18.79 -1.77 13.32
N GLY A 446 18.44 -3.00 12.94
CA GLY A 446 19.04 -3.70 11.80
C GLY A 446 18.86 -2.98 10.45
N GLN A 447 17.94 -2.03 10.34
CA GLN A 447 17.68 -1.26 9.12
C GLN A 447 18.02 0.25 9.27
N TRP A 448 18.49 0.71 10.43
CA TRP A 448 18.80 2.12 10.66
C TRP A 448 19.82 2.73 9.70
N ALA A 449 20.69 1.91 9.11
CA ALA A 449 21.64 2.36 8.10
C ALA A 449 20.99 3.08 6.91
N GLU A 450 19.72 2.78 6.60
CA GLU A 450 18.98 3.41 5.49
C GLU A 450 18.76 4.90 5.72
N LEU A 451 18.49 5.31 6.97
CA LEU A 451 18.25 6.70 7.35
C LEU A 451 19.47 7.38 7.98
N TYR A 452 20.27 6.65 8.78
CA TYR A 452 21.23 7.25 9.71
C TYR A 452 22.71 7.05 9.35
N ASN A 453 23.06 6.18 8.39
CA ASN A 453 24.46 5.99 7.96
C ASN A 453 24.92 7.07 6.96
N ARG A 454 24.84 8.35 7.35
CA ARG A 454 25.07 9.51 6.47
C ARG A 454 25.60 10.71 7.25
N THR A 455 26.02 11.76 6.53
CA THR A 455 26.44 13.05 7.09
C THR A 455 25.41 14.17 6.88
N GLU A 456 24.32 13.88 6.17
CA GLU A 456 23.19 14.78 5.94
C GLU A 456 21.92 13.93 5.87
N PRO A 457 20.73 14.51 6.13
CA PRO A 457 19.47 13.77 6.02
C PRO A 457 19.32 13.13 4.63
N THR A 458 18.64 11.99 4.59
CA THR A 458 18.44 11.24 3.35
C THR A 458 17.75 12.09 2.28
N ALA A 459 17.90 11.70 1.01
CA ALA A 459 17.18 12.34 -0.09
C ALA A 459 15.65 12.28 0.10
N TYR A 460 15.13 11.29 0.85
CA TYR A 460 13.71 11.22 1.18
C TYR A 460 13.25 12.46 1.96
N GLY A 461 14.09 13.00 2.85
CA GLY A 461 13.80 14.25 3.55
C GLY A 461 14.39 15.47 2.88
N LEU A 462 15.72 15.50 2.73
CA LEU A 462 16.43 16.66 2.20
C LEU A 462 16.02 17.00 0.76
N GLY A 463 15.89 15.99 -0.09
CA GLY A 463 15.43 16.16 -1.47
C GLY A 463 13.98 16.65 -1.52
N TYR A 464 13.10 16.05 -0.73
CA TYR A 464 11.71 16.50 -0.62
C TYR A 464 11.62 17.98 -0.23
N VAL A 465 12.27 18.38 0.86
CA VAL A 465 12.20 19.77 1.34
C VAL A 465 12.78 20.75 0.32
N ARG A 466 13.90 20.41 -0.32
CA ARG A 466 14.52 21.26 -1.35
C ARG A 466 13.65 21.39 -2.60
N TYR A 467 13.05 20.30 -3.08
CA TYR A 467 12.46 20.26 -4.43
C TYR A 467 10.93 20.32 -4.46
N PHE A 468 10.25 19.83 -3.43
CA PHE A 468 8.78 19.87 -3.32
C PHE A 468 8.30 21.08 -2.53
N VAL A 469 8.99 21.44 -1.45
CA VAL A 469 8.54 22.49 -0.52
C VAL A 469 9.09 23.85 -0.93
N TYR A 470 10.41 24.05 -0.90
CA TYR A 470 11.00 25.39 -1.07
C TYR A 470 11.47 25.71 -2.50
N GLY A 471 11.62 24.71 -3.37
CA GLY A 471 12.21 24.91 -4.71
C GLY A 471 13.63 25.50 -4.65
N ASN A 472 14.38 25.17 -3.60
CA ASN A 472 15.68 25.75 -3.29
C ASN A 472 16.70 24.66 -2.92
N GLU A 473 17.61 24.37 -3.85
CA GLU A 473 18.70 23.39 -3.65
C GLU A 473 19.67 23.74 -2.52
N SER A 474 19.76 25.02 -2.17
CA SER A 474 20.65 25.52 -1.13
C SER A 474 19.96 25.66 0.23
N TRP A 475 18.77 25.08 0.41
CA TRP A 475 18.10 25.07 1.71
C TRP A 475 19.01 24.44 2.78
N ASP A 476 19.18 25.16 3.90
CA ASP A 476 20.05 24.81 5.02
C ASP A 476 19.29 23.92 6.01
N TRP A 477 19.49 22.61 5.89
CA TRP A 477 18.84 21.63 6.75
C TRP A 477 19.33 21.67 8.20
N THR A 478 20.41 22.39 8.50
CA THR A 478 20.92 22.52 9.87
C THR A 478 20.15 23.57 10.68
N LYS A 479 19.30 24.38 10.03
CA LYS A 479 18.60 25.51 10.64
C LYS A 479 17.18 25.60 10.13
N PHE A 480 16.27 24.96 10.83
CA PHE A 480 14.84 25.12 10.59
C PHE A 480 14.06 25.02 11.90
N ASP A 481 12.87 25.60 11.87
CA ASP A 481 11.87 25.42 12.91
C ASP A 481 11.00 24.22 12.53
N ASP A 482 10.84 23.30 13.47
CA ASP A 482 10.21 22.00 13.24
C ASP A 482 8.76 22.16 12.77
N GLU A 483 7.98 23.00 13.46
CA GLU A 483 6.59 23.23 13.12
C GLU A 483 6.41 24.01 11.82
N GLN A 484 7.24 25.03 11.59
CA GLN A 484 7.21 25.83 10.37
C GLN A 484 7.54 24.98 9.15
N LEU A 485 8.48 24.04 9.26
CA LEU A 485 8.81 23.12 8.18
C LEU A 485 7.59 22.28 7.78
N VAL A 486 6.87 21.71 8.75
CA VAL A 486 5.66 20.92 8.48
C VAL A 486 4.55 21.79 7.90
N ARG A 487 4.29 22.99 8.47
CA ARG A 487 3.32 23.95 7.92
C ARG A 487 3.64 24.35 6.48
N ASP A 488 4.90 24.58 6.18
CA ASP A 488 5.33 24.91 4.83
C ASP A 488 5.16 23.73 3.88
N ALA A 489 5.48 22.50 4.30
CA ALA A 489 5.23 21.31 3.49
C ALA A 489 3.75 21.15 3.14
N MET A 490 2.86 21.23 4.14
CA MET A 490 1.40 21.17 3.94
C MET A 490 0.86 22.26 3.00
N ARG A 491 1.50 23.43 2.99
CA ARG A 491 1.06 24.59 2.19
C ARG A 491 1.66 24.63 0.78
N LEU A 492 2.91 24.21 0.62
CA LEU A 492 3.71 24.39 -0.60
C LEU A 492 3.81 23.13 -1.45
N ASP A 493 3.60 21.94 -0.88
CA ASP A 493 3.57 20.71 -1.66
C ASP A 493 2.27 20.61 -2.49
N THR A 494 2.41 20.84 -3.79
CA THR A 494 1.30 20.79 -4.76
C THR A 494 1.21 19.45 -5.49
N SER A 495 1.92 18.40 -5.06
CA SER A 495 1.95 17.10 -5.75
C SER A 495 0.60 16.36 -5.68
N GLY A 496 -0.20 16.61 -4.64
CA GLY A 496 -1.43 15.87 -4.37
C GLY A 496 -1.20 14.40 -3.98
N ALA A 497 0.01 14.09 -3.48
CA ALA A 497 0.43 12.73 -3.17
C ALA A 497 -0.18 12.15 -1.88
N GLU A 498 -0.58 12.99 -0.94
CA GLU A 498 -1.03 12.56 0.38
C GLU A 498 -2.30 11.71 0.31
N ALA A 499 -2.30 10.62 1.09
CA ALA A 499 -3.45 9.72 1.22
C ALA A 499 -4.13 9.87 2.59
N VAL A 500 -4.54 11.09 2.93
CA VAL A 500 -4.99 11.50 4.28
C VAL A 500 -6.52 11.54 4.46
N GLU A 501 -7.28 10.96 3.54
CA GLU A 501 -8.73 10.78 3.71
C GLU A 501 -9.03 9.48 4.48
N TYR A 502 -9.69 9.62 5.62
CA TYR A 502 -10.02 8.52 6.53
C TYR A 502 -11.45 7.99 6.35
N ASP A 503 -12.34 8.77 5.73
CA ASP A 503 -13.65 8.27 5.29
C ASP A 503 -13.51 7.61 3.92
N ILE A 504 -13.27 6.30 3.93
CA ILE A 504 -13.18 5.48 2.71
C ILE A 504 -14.45 4.66 2.49
N SER A 505 -15.59 5.17 2.97
CA SER A 505 -16.92 4.55 2.84
C SER A 505 -17.30 4.22 1.40
N ARG A 506 -16.98 5.09 0.42
CA ARG A 506 -17.32 4.84 -0.99
C ARG A 506 -16.71 3.54 -1.52
N PHE A 507 -15.47 3.23 -1.12
CA PHE A 507 -14.80 1.99 -1.47
C PHE A 507 -15.45 0.78 -0.78
N GLN A 508 -15.79 0.92 0.51
CA GLN A 508 -16.48 -0.10 1.28
C GLN A 508 -17.89 -0.40 0.76
N ASP A 509 -18.67 0.63 0.41
CA ASP A 509 -20.08 0.53 0.00
C ASP A 509 -20.27 -0.20 -1.33
N ARG A 510 -19.26 -0.16 -2.21
CA ARG A 510 -19.23 -0.98 -3.44
C ARG A 510 -18.64 -2.38 -3.25
N GLY A 511 -18.26 -2.73 -2.02
CA GLY A 511 -17.77 -4.06 -1.65
C GLY A 511 -16.25 -4.25 -1.75
N GLY A 512 -15.48 -3.18 -1.97
CA GLY A 512 -14.03 -3.22 -2.06
C GLY A 512 -13.38 -3.77 -0.79
N LYS A 513 -12.23 -4.45 -0.92
CA LYS A 513 -11.46 -5.04 0.19
C LYS A 513 -10.07 -4.43 0.28
N LEU A 514 -9.66 -4.05 1.48
CA LEU A 514 -8.36 -3.46 1.79
C LEU A 514 -7.61 -4.37 2.77
N ILE A 515 -6.43 -4.82 2.36
CA ILE A 515 -5.44 -5.41 3.27
C ILE A 515 -4.26 -4.45 3.37
N MET A 516 -3.99 -3.96 4.57
CA MET A 516 -2.75 -3.26 4.90
C MET A 516 -1.82 -4.20 5.66
N TYR A 517 -0.52 -4.12 5.39
CA TYR A 517 0.49 -4.79 6.21
C TYR A 517 1.67 -3.87 6.51
N HIS A 518 2.39 -4.13 7.60
CA HIS A 518 3.58 -3.36 7.95
C HIS A 518 4.54 -4.21 8.79
N GLY A 519 5.84 -4.13 8.50
CA GLY A 519 6.88 -4.75 9.32
C GLY A 519 7.09 -3.99 10.62
N ASP A 520 7.14 -4.71 11.73
CA ASP A 520 7.35 -4.10 13.05
C ASP A 520 8.78 -3.58 13.26
N SER A 521 9.72 -4.10 12.47
CA SER A 521 11.12 -3.71 12.44
C SER A 521 11.44 -2.79 11.24
N ASP A 522 10.45 -2.10 10.67
CA ASP A 522 10.65 -1.13 9.60
C ASP A 522 11.48 0.07 10.10
N GLY A 523 12.70 0.21 9.55
CA GLY A 523 13.65 1.27 9.89
C GLY A 523 13.58 2.49 8.97
N ILE A 524 12.60 2.56 8.06
CA ILE A 524 12.44 3.64 7.07
C ILE A 524 11.11 4.37 7.27
N VAL A 525 10.01 3.63 7.28
CA VAL A 525 8.66 4.16 7.51
C VAL A 525 8.19 3.63 8.86
N PRO A 526 7.99 4.48 9.88
CA PRO A 526 7.49 4.05 11.18
C PRO A 526 6.19 3.23 11.10
N VAL A 527 6.19 2.00 11.64
CA VAL A 527 4.98 1.16 11.74
C VAL A 527 3.85 1.84 12.51
N ARG A 528 4.22 2.63 13.52
CA ARG A 528 3.30 3.46 14.31
C ARG A 528 2.54 4.48 13.45
N GLY A 529 3.08 4.88 12.28
CA GLY A 529 2.38 5.69 11.31
C GLY A 529 1.24 4.95 10.59
N SER A 530 1.32 3.62 10.43
CA SER A 530 0.20 2.80 9.96
C SER A 530 -0.84 2.52 11.04
N ASN A 531 -0.41 2.38 12.30
CA ASN A 531 -1.34 2.37 13.44
C ASN A 531 -2.16 3.67 13.45
N LEU A 532 -1.49 4.82 13.30
CA LEU A 532 -2.15 6.12 13.19
C LEU A 532 -3.18 6.16 12.07
N TYR A 533 -2.86 5.72 10.85
CA TYR A 533 -3.82 5.69 9.75
C TYR A 533 -5.04 4.79 10.05
N TYR A 534 -4.79 3.60 10.61
CA TYR A 534 -5.83 2.65 10.98
C TYR A 534 -6.76 3.25 12.04
N ASP A 535 -6.21 3.81 13.10
CA ASP A 535 -6.96 4.40 14.22
C ASP A 535 -7.81 5.58 13.74
N ARG A 536 -7.25 6.46 12.90
CA ARG A 536 -7.98 7.58 12.28
C ARG A 536 -9.15 7.10 11.41
N THR A 537 -8.94 6.04 10.64
CA THR A 537 -10.00 5.44 9.81
C THR A 537 -11.07 4.79 10.70
N LEU A 538 -10.67 4.12 11.78
CA LEU A 538 -11.57 3.53 12.76
C LEU A 538 -12.42 4.59 13.46
N GLU A 539 -11.82 5.72 13.86
CA GLU A 539 -12.53 6.84 14.49
C GLU A 539 -13.63 7.42 13.59
N VAL A 540 -13.34 7.55 12.28
CA VAL A 540 -14.26 8.16 11.31
C VAL A 540 -15.36 7.19 10.87
N MET A 541 -15.02 5.93 10.60
CA MET A 541 -15.95 4.97 10.01
C MET A 541 -16.62 4.04 11.03
N GLY A 542 -16.02 3.86 12.21
CA GLY A 542 -16.48 2.93 13.24
C GLY A 542 -16.10 1.46 13.00
N GLU A 543 -16.02 0.70 14.10
CA GLU A 543 -15.58 -0.71 14.11
C GLU A 543 -16.43 -1.62 13.22
N GLU A 544 -17.76 -1.46 13.24
CA GLU A 544 -18.69 -2.26 12.45
C GLU A 544 -18.41 -2.15 10.94
N ARG A 545 -18.08 -0.94 10.46
CA ARG A 545 -17.76 -0.75 9.05
C ARG A 545 -16.40 -1.34 8.74
N LEU A 546 -15.37 -1.07 9.55
CA LEU A 546 -14.00 -1.50 9.28
C LEU A 546 -13.85 -3.02 9.16
N ASP A 547 -14.42 -3.79 10.09
CA ASP A 547 -14.18 -5.24 10.18
C ASP A 547 -14.55 -6.00 8.88
N GLY A 548 -15.55 -5.50 8.14
CA GLY A 548 -16.05 -6.14 6.92
C GLY A 548 -15.22 -5.91 5.66
N PHE A 549 -14.26 -4.98 5.66
CA PHE A 549 -13.51 -4.62 4.45
C PHE A 549 -12.05 -4.22 4.66
N PHE A 550 -11.65 -3.78 5.85
CA PHE A 550 -10.28 -3.33 6.12
C PHE A 550 -9.62 -4.25 7.16
N ARG A 551 -8.61 -4.99 6.72
CA ARG A 551 -7.74 -5.82 7.56
C ARG A 551 -6.33 -5.25 7.59
N TYR A 552 -5.77 -5.07 8.79
CA TYR A 552 -4.41 -4.60 8.98
C TYR A 552 -3.58 -5.69 9.68
N PHE A 553 -2.44 -6.08 9.11
CA PHE A 553 -1.52 -7.08 9.67
C PHE A 553 -0.16 -6.45 10.01
N ARG A 554 0.25 -6.56 11.27
CA ARG A 554 1.63 -6.28 11.67
C ARG A 554 2.47 -7.54 11.53
N ILE A 555 3.73 -7.38 11.11
CA ILE A 555 4.64 -8.50 10.85
C ILE A 555 5.87 -8.34 11.76
N PRO A 556 5.89 -9.04 12.91
CA PRO A 556 7.02 -9.08 13.83
C PRO A 556 8.36 -9.33 13.12
N GLY A 557 9.37 -8.52 13.43
CA GLY A 557 10.73 -8.69 12.91
C GLY A 557 10.92 -8.42 11.41
N MET A 558 9.86 -8.14 10.64
CA MET A 558 9.99 -7.78 9.23
C MET A 558 10.45 -6.32 9.10
N HIS A 559 11.41 -6.09 8.20
CA HIS A 559 11.90 -4.77 7.82
C HIS A 559 10.95 -4.04 6.85
N HIS A 560 11.39 -2.92 6.28
CA HIS A 560 10.65 -2.19 5.24
C HIS A 560 10.31 -3.08 4.03
N CYS A 561 9.01 -3.41 3.89
CA CYS A 561 8.39 -4.24 2.85
C CYS A 561 8.76 -5.73 2.80
N LEU A 562 10.02 -6.09 3.12
CA LEU A 562 10.54 -7.44 3.01
C LEU A 562 11.77 -7.64 3.90
N GLY A 563 12.14 -8.90 4.12
CA GLY A 563 13.37 -9.27 4.83
C GLY A 563 13.29 -9.06 6.34
N THR A 564 14.37 -9.44 7.02
CA THR A 564 14.52 -9.40 8.47
C THR A 564 16.01 -9.48 8.82
N SER A 565 16.38 -9.01 10.01
CA SER A 565 17.70 -9.24 10.63
C SER A 565 17.66 -10.19 11.83
N MET A 566 16.51 -10.78 12.14
CA MET A 566 16.27 -11.54 13.39
C MET A 566 15.65 -12.92 13.13
N ASP A 567 15.89 -13.48 11.95
CA ASP A 567 15.30 -14.76 11.51
C ASP A 567 13.76 -14.83 11.68
N ALA A 568 13.09 -13.69 11.63
CA ALA A 568 11.65 -13.60 11.80
C ALA A 568 10.91 -13.99 10.50
N PRO A 569 9.76 -14.68 10.60
CA PRO A 569 8.90 -14.92 9.43
C PRO A 569 8.39 -13.62 8.83
N TRP A 570 8.80 -13.31 7.60
CA TRP A 570 8.51 -12.03 6.94
C TRP A 570 7.75 -12.18 5.62
N ASN A 571 7.85 -13.34 4.97
CA ASN A 571 7.31 -13.54 3.63
C ASN A 571 5.85 -13.98 3.69
N ILE A 572 4.98 -13.20 3.06
CA ILE A 572 3.55 -13.45 2.90
C ILE A 572 3.12 -13.35 1.42
N GLY A 573 4.07 -13.40 0.48
CA GLY A 573 3.78 -13.26 -0.95
C GLY A 573 3.27 -11.87 -1.34
N ALA A 574 3.66 -10.83 -0.59
CA ALA A 574 3.30 -9.45 -0.92
C ALA A 574 4.24 -8.85 -1.99
N TRP A 575 3.86 -7.67 -2.49
CA TRP A 575 4.62 -6.94 -3.52
C TRP A 575 6.12 -6.90 -3.23
N ALA A 576 6.93 -7.19 -4.24
CA ALA A 576 8.40 -7.25 -4.21
C ALA A 576 9.02 -8.34 -3.32
N GLN A 577 8.28 -9.04 -2.47
CA GLN A 577 8.85 -10.09 -1.62
C GLN A 577 9.45 -11.25 -2.43
N SER A 578 8.89 -11.55 -3.61
CA SER A 578 9.45 -12.55 -4.52
C SER A 578 10.85 -12.21 -5.02
N THR A 579 11.24 -10.93 -5.04
CA THR A 579 12.54 -10.50 -5.59
C THR A 579 13.70 -10.80 -4.65
N ALA A 580 13.42 -11.08 -3.37
CA ALA A 580 14.43 -11.58 -2.44
C ALA A 580 15.09 -12.87 -2.95
N PHE A 581 14.38 -13.66 -3.76
CA PHE A 581 14.86 -14.94 -4.31
C PHE A 581 15.43 -14.82 -5.73
N GLY A 582 15.66 -13.60 -6.23
CA GLY A 582 16.24 -13.34 -7.56
C GLY A 582 15.21 -12.92 -8.62
N THR A 583 15.65 -12.87 -9.88
CA THR A 583 14.85 -12.36 -11.01
C THR A 583 13.85 -13.37 -11.58
N ASN A 584 14.05 -14.66 -11.31
CA ASN A 584 13.13 -15.77 -11.60
C ASN A 584 12.21 -16.06 -10.40
N GLY A 585 11.87 -15.04 -9.61
CA GLY A 585 11.11 -15.19 -8.36
C GLY A 585 9.81 -16.01 -8.50
N SER A 586 9.30 -16.47 -7.37
CA SER A 586 8.12 -17.33 -7.31
C SER A 586 6.81 -16.59 -7.65
N ALA A 587 5.79 -17.36 -8.04
CA ALA A 587 4.43 -16.87 -8.23
C ALA A 587 3.62 -16.78 -6.92
N SER A 588 4.20 -17.23 -5.80
CA SER A 588 3.60 -17.25 -4.46
C SER A 588 4.72 -17.29 -3.41
N VAL A 589 4.40 -17.37 -2.12
CA VAL A 589 5.36 -17.79 -1.08
C VAL A 589 6.01 -19.11 -1.51
N PRO A 590 7.35 -19.21 -1.64
CA PRO A 590 7.99 -20.43 -2.12
C PRO A 590 7.65 -21.66 -1.26
N GLY A 591 7.08 -22.69 -1.90
CA GLY A 591 6.62 -23.91 -1.22
C GLY A 591 5.17 -23.86 -0.74
N PHE A 592 4.51 -22.70 -0.81
CA PHE A 592 3.14 -22.49 -0.35
C PHE A 592 2.34 -21.67 -1.39
N GLU A 593 1.54 -22.38 -2.18
CA GLU A 593 0.67 -21.78 -3.21
C GLU A 593 -0.78 -21.78 -2.72
N ASP A 594 -1.06 -21.05 -1.64
CA ASP A 594 -2.38 -21.00 -1.03
C ASP A 594 -2.68 -19.62 -0.41
N ALA A 595 -3.96 -19.38 -0.13
CA ALA A 595 -4.46 -18.14 0.46
C ALA A 595 -4.15 -17.99 1.96
N GLU A 596 -3.59 -19.01 2.60
CA GLU A 596 -3.17 -18.91 4.00
C GLU A 596 -1.79 -18.28 4.12
N HIS A 597 -0.87 -18.58 3.19
CA HIS A 597 0.48 -18.03 3.18
C HIS A 597 0.61 -16.79 2.29
N ASP A 598 -0.17 -16.72 1.20
CA ASP A 598 -0.06 -15.66 0.22
C ASP A 598 -1.18 -14.62 0.34
N VAL A 599 -0.82 -13.41 0.74
CA VAL A 599 -1.77 -12.33 1.02
C VAL A 599 -2.49 -11.81 -0.22
N LEU A 600 -1.86 -11.84 -1.41
CA LEU A 600 -2.55 -11.46 -2.64
C LEU A 600 -3.56 -12.53 -3.04
N LEU A 601 -3.26 -13.81 -2.81
CA LEU A 601 -4.24 -14.89 -3.00
C LEU A 601 -5.37 -14.81 -1.97
N ALA A 602 -5.06 -14.49 -0.72
CA ALA A 602 -6.05 -14.25 0.33
C ALA A 602 -7.01 -13.10 -0.05
N LEU A 603 -6.47 -12.00 -0.56
CA LEU A 603 -7.25 -10.87 -1.06
C LEU A 603 -8.18 -11.27 -2.22
N VAL A 604 -7.67 -12.06 -3.17
CA VAL A 604 -8.47 -12.62 -4.27
C VAL A 604 -9.61 -13.47 -3.74
N GLU A 605 -9.36 -14.38 -2.79
CA GLU A 605 -10.42 -15.19 -2.19
C GLU A 605 -11.43 -14.34 -1.41
N TRP A 606 -10.99 -13.26 -0.78
CA TRP A 606 -11.88 -12.37 -0.05
C TRP A 606 -12.81 -11.61 -0.99
N VAL A 607 -12.28 -11.03 -2.07
CA VAL A 607 -13.05 -10.29 -3.07
C VAL A 607 -14.01 -11.22 -3.81
N GLU A 608 -13.53 -12.37 -4.31
CA GLU A 608 -14.30 -13.20 -5.24
C GLU A 608 -15.19 -14.24 -4.55
N LYS A 609 -14.81 -14.68 -3.35
CA LYS A 609 -15.50 -15.77 -2.63
C LYS A 609 -16.04 -15.34 -1.26
N GLY A 610 -15.82 -14.09 -0.85
CA GLY A 610 -16.24 -13.59 0.46
C GLY A 610 -15.50 -14.24 1.64
N ARG A 611 -14.35 -14.89 1.39
CA ARG A 611 -13.54 -15.52 2.44
C ARG A 611 -12.71 -14.47 3.15
N ARG A 612 -13.19 -14.01 4.31
CA ARG A 612 -12.51 -13.01 5.13
C ARG A 612 -11.13 -13.51 5.54
N VAL A 613 -10.14 -12.61 5.49
CA VAL A 613 -8.76 -12.91 5.89
C VAL A 613 -8.62 -12.63 7.38
N ASP A 614 -8.78 -13.65 8.21
CA ASP A 614 -8.67 -13.55 9.68
C ASP A 614 -7.34 -14.09 10.22
N ARG A 615 -6.51 -14.63 9.33
CA ARG A 615 -5.17 -15.16 9.61
C ARG A 615 -4.39 -15.21 8.29
N LEU A 616 -3.10 -14.89 8.36
CA LEU A 616 -2.11 -15.17 7.32
C LEU A 616 -0.95 -15.92 7.96
N VAL A 617 -0.13 -16.65 7.21
CA VAL A 617 1.06 -17.31 7.74
C VAL A 617 2.30 -16.72 7.07
N ALA A 618 3.10 -16.01 7.86
CA ALA A 618 4.40 -15.53 7.41
C ALA A 618 5.43 -16.66 7.49
N THR A 619 6.39 -16.65 6.56
CA THR A 619 7.41 -17.71 6.43
C THR A 619 8.82 -17.11 6.32
N THR A 620 9.79 -17.81 6.89
CA THR A 620 11.23 -17.59 6.65
C THR A 620 11.97 -18.92 6.46
N TRP A 621 13.18 -18.85 5.89
CA TRP A 621 14.03 -20.00 5.56
C TRP A 621 15.35 -19.91 6.33
N ASN A 622 16.04 -21.05 6.49
CA ASN A 622 17.31 -21.12 7.25
C ASN A 622 18.38 -20.16 6.72
N THR A 623 18.27 -19.79 5.44
CA THR A 623 18.85 -18.57 4.91
C THR A 623 17.70 -17.77 4.32
N TRP A 624 17.45 -16.57 4.86
CA TRP A 624 16.22 -15.79 4.63
C TRP A 624 15.85 -15.59 3.15
N ASN A 625 16.85 -15.56 2.25
CA ASN A 625 16.68 -15.37 0.81
C ASN A 625 17.01 -16.62 -0.03
N ASN A 626 17.10 -17.80 0.58
CA ASN A 626 17.38 -19.05 -0.13
C ASN A 626 16.45 -20.18 0.31
N VAL A 627 15.45 -20.43 -0.54
CA VAL A 627 14.41 -21.45 -0.34
C VAL A 627 14.96 -22.88 -0.26
N SER A 628 16.13 -23.15 -0.87
CA SER A 628 16.73 -24.49 -0.88
C SER A 628 17.23 -24.93 0.50
N THR A 629 17.30 -23.99 1.45
CA THR A 629 17.75 -24.26 2.82
C THR A 629 16.64 -24.82 3.71
N GLY A 630 15.40 -24.89 3.20
CA GLY A 630 14.23 -25.35 3.97
C GLY A 630 13.64 -24.23 4.83
N VAL A 631 12.35 -24.37 5.13
CA VAL A 631 11.63 -23.47 6.05
C VAL A 631 12.28 -23.56 7.43
N MET A 632 12.55 -22.40 8.03
CA MET A 632 13.08 -22.29 9.39
C MET A 632 11.94 -22.08 10.38
N ARG A 633 11.10 -21.08 10.14
CA ARG A 633 9.99 -20.70 11.03
C ARG A 633 8.77 -20.24 10.25
N GLN A 634 7.60 -20.49 10.81
CA GLN A 634 6.34 -19.92 10.38
C GLN A 634 5.57 -19.35 11.58
N ARG A 635 4.91 -18.22 11.37
CA ARG A 635 4.05 -17.60 12.38
C ARG A 635 2.74 -17.14 11.76
N PRO A 636 1.58 -17.39 12.40
CA PRO A 636 0.38 -16.73 11.96
C PRO A 636 0.47 -15.23 12.26
N LEU A 637 -0.01 -14.42 11.35
CA LEU A 637 -0.29 -13.01 11.51
C LEU A 637 -1.77 -12.83 11.76
N CYS A 638 -2.09 -11.94 12.67
CA CYS A 638 -3.44 -11.70 13.13
C CYS A 638 -3.89 -10.30 12.71
N PRO A 639 -5.19 -10.11 12.41
CA PRO A 639 -5.71 -8.79 12.10
C PRO A 639 -5.65 -7.91 13.35
N TRP A 640 -4.92 -6.81 13.26
CA TRP A 640 -4.77 -5.80 14.29
C TRP A 640 -6.16 -5.37 14.83
N PRO A 641 -6.36 -5.27 16.16
CA PRO A 641 -5.35 -5.33 17.23
C PRO A 641 -5.07 -6.73 17.79
N ALA A 642 -5.57 -7.81 17.17
CA ALA A 642 -5.21 -9.16 17.60
C ALA A 642 -3.75 -9.46 17.25
N ARG A 643 -3.10 -10.25 18.10
CA ARG A 643 -1.72 -10.74 17.95
C ARG A 643 -1.65 -12.26 18.00
N ALA A 644 -0.56 -12.81 17.48
CA ALA A 644 -0.27 -14.23 17.62
C ALA A 644 0.22 -14.52 19.04
N VAL A 645 -0.40 -15.49 19.70
CA VAL A 645 -0.05 -15.93 21.05
C VAL A 645 0.24 -17.43 21.02
N TRP A 646 1.38 -17.82 21.57
CA TRP A 646 1.81 -19.21 21.65
C TRP A 646 0.87 -20.01 22.58
N ASP A 647 0.67 -21.28 22.28
CA ASP A 647 -0.15 -22.17 23.11
C ASP A 647 0.54 -22.63 24.41
N GLY A 648 1.84 -22.35 24.57
CA GLY A 648 2.64 -22.75 25.73
C GLY A 648 3.24 -24.16 25.66
N VAL A 649 3.01 -24.89 24.56
CA VAL A 649 3.34 -26.33 24.46
C VAL A 649 3.93 -26.73 23.12
N GLY A 650 3.35 -26.25 22.01
CA GLY A 650 3.74 -26.60 20.64
C GLY A 650 5.09 -25.99 20.24
N ASP A 651 5.61 -26.40 19.09
CA ASP A 651 6.84 -25.83 18.55
C ASP A 651 6.62 -24.37 18.14
N VAL A 652 7.45 -23.45 18.65
CA VAL A 652 7.37 -22.01 18.38
C VAL A 652 7.60 -21.66 16.92
N ASP A 653 8.29 -22.54 16.18
CA ASP A 653 8.62 -22.36 14.77
C ASP A 653 7.50 -22.87 13.82
N ILE A 654 6.41 -23.44 14.37
CA ILE A 654 5.29 -24.00 13.61
C ILE A 654 4.01 -23.17 13.85
N ALA A 655 3.36 -22.73 12.76
CA ALA A 655 2.24 -21.79 12.82
C ALA A 655 1.00 -22.33 13.58
N GLU A 656 0.81 -23.65 13.64
CA GLU A 656 -0.29 -24.30 14.37
C GLU A 656 -0.20 -24.19 15.88
N SER A 657 1.00 -23.92 16.43
CA SER A 657 1.23 -23.72 17.87
C SER A 657 0.80 -22.34 18.36
N TRP A 658 0.24 -21.51 17.47
CA TRP A 658 -0.09 -20.11 17.70
C TRP A 658 -1.56 -19.83 17.40
N GLY A 659 -2.18 -18.97 18.20
CA GLY A 659 -3.56 -18.52 18.01
C GLY A 659 -3.68 -17.01 18.01
N CYS A 660 -4.62 -16.47 17.23
CA CYS A 660 -4.92 -15.04 17.26
C CYS A 660 -5.74 -14.68 18.49
N ARG A 661 -5.25 -13.73 19.30
CA ARG A 661 -5.92 -13.23 20.50
C ARG A 661 -5.77 -11.72 20.59
N VAL A 662 -6.81 -11.06 21.10
CA VAL A 662 -6.69 -9.71 21.64
C VAL A 662 -6.32 -9.91 23.11
N GLU A 663 -5.12 -9.55 23.51
CA GLU A 663 -4.74 -9.58 24.92
C GLU A 663 -5.10 -8.25 25.59
N ASP A 664 -5.63 -8.34 26.81
CA ASP A 664 -6.18 -7.22 27.60
C ASP A 664 -5.12 -6.28 28.18
#